data_AF-A0A7X7UHB7-F1
#
_entry.id   AF-A0A7X7UHB7-F1
#
_cell.length_a   1.000
_cell.length_b   1.000
_cell.length_c   1.000
_cell.angle_alpha   90.00
_cell.angle_beta   90.00
_cell.angle_gamma   90.00
#
_symmetry.space_group_name_H-M   'P 1'
#
loop_
_entity.id
_entity.type
_entity.pdbx_description
1 polymer ?
#
loop_
_entity_poly.entity_id
_entity_poly.type
_entity_poly.pdbx_seq_one_letter_code
_entity_poly.pdbx_strand_id
1 'polypeptide(L)'
;MKRLLSMAFFSVLLLALSVLVGCAGNDDDDNENQIVDDDTVVDDDDDDDDDDNDDDNDDNDDNDDNDNDDNDDNDDNDDNDDNDTTPPPDVTNEARAAGFKLYYQERLSRLLLAWNRFGLAGDAVPATNIRKHFIAKDGNEFEVQAGETDNNDLGKSIWTAWNAYRHFTGRDLELTLIRMFEGLSYYEAITGHTGITSREVLPGWTRVMDGVSDTVTRTKYGDPVTPPVAFSTELETEILDTFYDGIVMTYRENPGEYYYALKPISELTSFAITYVFSEPDNFMRISNCCSSWKISQLGIWEGAYWGNHNSRDNFPDMAIGYLAALDAATEAGLPADLQTAVNDAVAAGHRIGDRIIADGDIQMTVAETGDYDELIPGGQVRPDGTTEWQDLGSFSSCPMVYLAKAISTAGLDDPVPEMPLPGSIEMSALRELLRLLGITDPILPILNCRSLDDAFFGLTWADFLSGEIFGRPWYEIAFEVADLFPELFPTLIGSSADDFSEMEMGAMAVCYYAKITEKTDLERTARHTLSNLVDMHRILAELAYSAAASPNRQGDGTEFDDLIASLEDQLYYAALMGAQCGVDAPREDYNGFSTAEAQNAYLESILALGDTSPWALLTDEDIQTAIDNRLAELAADEYWLYDRYYERFGDTYPVRRAGDGYEAIGADGNWQAAENPRHIQFSASNLLYDLPLCTNAPWVLSCDWAALGCARPDLDDSGGVDAADQALFDTAMSTYAGVPCEAANNWCDGADLNRDGAADDNDTAFMTAAQGCVR
;
A
#
# COMPACT_ATOMS: atom_id res chain seq x y z
N MET A 1 28.96 -6.41 -11.95
CA MET A 1 29.53 -5.46 -12.93
C MET A 1 28.45 -4.80 -13.78
N LYS A 2 27.48 -5.54 -14.37
CA LYS A 2 26.28 -4.96 -15.03
C LYS A 2 25.42 -4.05 -14.11
N ARG A 3 25.07 -4.50 -12.89
CA ARG A 3 24.39 -3.64 -11.87
C ARG A 3 25.21 -2.40 -11.44
N LEU A 4 26.53 -2.57 -11.32
CA LEU A 4 27.47 -1.48 -10.99
C LEU A 4 27.60 -0.46 -12.12
N LEU A 5 27.54 -0.90 -13.37
CA LEU A 5 27.45 -0.05 -14.55
C LEU A 5 26.06 0.58 -14.67
N SER A 6 24.96 -0.13 -14.40
CA SER A 6 23.59 0.39 -14.44
C SER A 6 23.32 1.45 -13.37
N MET A 7 23.73 1.24 -12.11
CA MET A 7 23.64 2.26 -11.06
C MET A 7 24.57 3.45 -11.31
N ALA A 8 25.80 3.21 -11.77
CA ALA A 8 26.69 4.29 -12.15
C ALA A 8 26.14 5.05 -13.37
N PHE A 9 25.52 4.38 -14.33
CA PHE A 9 24.89 5.00 -15.50
C PHE A 9 23.61 5.73 -15.11
N PHE A 10 22.79 5.23 -14.17
CA PHE A 10 21.62 5.94 -13.67
C PHE A 10 21.99 7.14 -12.84
N SER A 11 22.91 7.02 -11.88
CA SER A 11 23.40 8.17 -11.13
C SER A 11 24.12 9.16 -12.03
N VAL A 12 24.82 8.70 -13.09
CA VAL A 12 25.42 9.57 -14.11
C VAL A 12 24.39 10.09 -15.10
N LEU A 13 23.27 9.41 -15.36
CA LEU A 13 22.20 9.85 -16.26
C LEU A 13 21.30 10.84 -15.52
N LEU A 14 20.92 10.59 -14.27
CA LEU A 14 20.25 11.54 -13.37
C LEU A 14 21.17 12.71 -13.02
N LEU A 15 22.45 12.49 -12.70
CA LEU A 15 23.41 13.60 -12.59
C LEU A 15 23.60 14.28 -13.94
N ALA A 16 23.66 13.57 -15.07
CA ALA A 16 23.81 14.22 -16.37
C ALA A 16 22.53 14.96 -16.74
N LEU A 17 21.34 14.45 -16.43
CA LEU A 17 20.05 15.10 -16.64
C LEU A 17 19.98 16.38 -15.78
N SER A 18 20.28 16.29 -14.49
CA SER A 18 20.29 17.44 -13.58
C SER A 18 21.45 18.43 -13.83
N VAL A 19 22.62 17.95 -14.24
CA VAL A 19 23.78 18.79 -14.62
C VAL A 19 23.60 19.39 -16.02
N LEU A 20 22.98 18.72 -16.98
CA LEU A 20 22.71 19.24 -18.33
C LEU A 20 21.58 20.27 -18.31
N VAL A 21 20.51 20.04 -17.53
CA VAL A 21 19.43 21.02 -17.32
C VAL A 21 19.92 22.20 -16.47
N GLY A 22 20.79 21.97 -15.48
CA GLY A 22 21.41 23.03 -14.67
C GLY A 22 22.58 23.78 -15.33
N CYS A 23 23.12 23.29 -16.43
CA CYS A 23 24.27 23.87 -17.15
C CYS A 23 23.92 24.23 -18.60
N ALA A 24 22.83 24.98 -18.84
CA ALA A 24 22.69 25.75 -20.07
C ALA A 24 23.62 26.99 -20.00
N GLY A 25 24.92 26.76 -20.17
CA GLY A 25 25.95 27.80 -20.06
C GLY A 25 27.31 27.40 -20.63
N ASN A 26 27.42 27.43 -21.96
CA ASN A 26 28.61 27.58 -22.82
C ASN A 26 29.78 26.55 -22.78
N ASP A 27 30.08 26.13 -24.02
CA ASP A 27 31.39 25.83 -24.65
C ASP A 27 32.05 24.43 -24.51
N ASP A 28 31.99 23.74 -25.66
CA ASP A 28 33.06 23.18 -26.49
C ASP A 28 33.91 21.94 -26.08
N ASP A 29 33.95 21.04 -27.08
CA ASP A 29 35.04 20.18 -27.57
C ASP A 29 35.24 18.74 -27.05
N ASP A 30 34.97 17.82 -27.99
CA ASP A 30 35.88 16.79 -28.53
C ASP A 30 36.03 15.39 -27.87
N ASN A 31 35.40 14.42 -28.55
CA ASN A 31 36.02 13.32 -29.31
C ASN A 31 35.94 11.86 -28.81
N GLU A 32 35.43 11.04 -29.74
CA GLU A 32 35.90 9.73 -30.22
C GLU A 32 35.77 8.43 -29.38
N ASN A 33 34.74 7.65 -29.75
CA ASN A 33 34.82 6.42 -30.56
C ASN A 33 35.44 5.08 -30.02
N GLN A 34 34.58 4.06 -30.14
CA GLN A 34 34.76 2.70 -30.69
C GLN A 34 34.95 1.48 -29.76
N ILE A 35 33.90 0.64 -29.62
CA ILE A 35 33.47 -0.60 -30.36
C ILE A 35 34.34 -1.85 -30.01
N VAL A 36 33.67 -2.97 -29.67
CA VAL A 36 33.78 -4.34 -30.28
C VAL A 36 33.80 -5.49 -29.24
N ASP A 37 32.71 -6.28 -29.28
CA ASP A 37 32.52 -7.75 -29.29
C ASP A 37 33.30 -8.67 -28.31
N ASP A 38 32.63 -9.68 -27.71
CA ASP A 38 32.39 -10.98 -28.36
C ASP A 38 31.82 -12.06 -27.38
N ASP A 39 30.78 -12.75 -27.85
CA ASP A 39 30.60 -14.21 -27.87
C ASP A 39 30.22 -15.09 -26.65
N THR A 40 29.03 -15.69 -26.81
CA THR A 40 28.69 -17.15 -26.84
C THR A 40 28.27 -17.89 -25.55
N VAL A 41 26.99 -18.30 -25.41
CA VAL A 41 26.23 -19.50 -25.91
C VAL A 41 26.38 -20.73 -24.99
N VAL A 42 25.25 -21.34 -24.59
CA VAL A 42 24.84 -22.78 -24.73
C VAL A 42 24.03 -23.31 -23.53
N ASP A 43 22.72 -23.47 -23.81
CA ASP A 43 21.79 -24.63 -23.67
C ASP A 43 21.49 -25.34 -22.32
N ASP A 44 20.19 -25.49 -22.03
CA ASP A 44 19.37 -26.74 -22.04
C ASP A 44 18.13 -26.48 -21.14
N ASP A 45 16.91 -26.30 -21.67
CA ASP A 45 15.94 -27.27 -22.24
C ASP A 45 15.11 -28.06 -21.19
N ASP A 46 13.83 -28.23 -21.56
CA ASP A 46 12.72 -29.05 -21.02
C ASP A 46 11.60 -28.26 -20.30
N ASP A 47 10.31 -28.36 -20.62
CA ASP A 47 9.51 -28.78 -21.78
C ASP A 47 8.03 -28.61 -21.35
N ASP A 48 7.16 -28.36 -22.33
CA ASP A 48 5.73 -28.73 -22.43
C ASP A 48 4.67 -28.14 -21.46
N ASP A 49 3.74 -27.33 -22.00
CA ASP A 49 2.47 -27.88 -22.53
C ASP A 49 1.59 -26.81 -23.22
N ASP A 50 1.07 -27.24 -24.38
CA ASP A 50 0.22 -26.58 -25.37
C ASP A 50 -1.19 -26.14 -24.88
N ASP A 51 -1.79 -25.14 -25.55
CA ASP A 51 -2.93 -25.36 -26.47
C ASP A 51 -3.57 -24.03 -26.96
N ASP A 52 -3.35 -23.77 -28.24
CA ASP A 52 -4.36 -23.53 -29.29
C ASP A 52 -5.42 -22.40 -29.20
N ASN A 53 -5.31 -21.52 -30.21
CA ASN A 53 -6.29 -21.31 -31.30
C ASN A 53 -7.01 -19.95 -31.45
N ASP A 54 -6.66 -19.32 -32.58
CA ASP A 54 -7.52 -18.93 -33.72
C ASP A 54 -7.51 -17.43 -34.09
N ASP A 55 -6.65 -17.12 -35.06
CA ASP A 55 -6.95 -16.51 -36.38
C ASP A 55 -8.26 -15.70 -36.52
N ASP A 56 -8.12 -14.43 -36.91
CA ASP A 56 -8.68 -13.87 -38.17
C ASP A 56 -8.26 -12.38 -38.26
N ASN A 57 -7.27 -12.00 -39.07
CA ASN A 57 -7.29 -11.73 -40.52
C ASN A 57 -8.05 -10.44 -40.95
N ASP A 58 -7.35 -9.70 -41.82
CA ASP A 58 -7.84 -8.84 -42.90
C ASP A 58 -8.09 -7.32 -42.65
N ASP A 59 -7.08 -6.57 -43.12
CA ASP A 59 -7.18 -5.74 -44.33
C ASP A 59 -7.70 -4.29 -44.26
N ASN A 60 -6.74 -3.42 -44.62
CA ASN A 60 -6.77 -2.51 -45.77
C ASN A 60 -7.31 -1.08 -45.61
N ASP A 61 -6.35 -0.19 -45.87
CA ASP A 61 -6.36 0.80 -46.96
C ASP A 61 -6.93 2.21 -46.68
N ASP A 62 -5.98 3.14 -46.84
CA ASP A 62 -6.03 4.24 -47.80
C ASP A 62 -6.62 5.59 -47.38
N ASN A 63 -5.67 6.51 -47.22
CA ASN A 63 -5.41 7.64 -48.12
C ASN A 63 -5.87 9.07 -47.75
N ASP A 64 -4.86 9.93 -47.96
CA ASP A 64 -4.86 11.27 -48.55
C ASP A 64 -5.15 12.49 -47.66
N ASP A 65 -4.05 13.13 -47.26
CA ASP A 65 -3.61 14.46 -47.73
C ASP A 65 -4.70 15.49 -48.09
N ASN A 66 -4.73 16.62 -47.37
CA ASN A 66 -4.26 17.91 -47.93
C ASN A 66 -4.48 19.14 -47.01
N ASP A 67 -3.43 19.96 -47.02
CA ASP A 67 -3.40 21.42 -47.18
C ASP A 67 -3.66 22.40 -46.01
N ASN A 68 -2.53 23.03 -45.64
CA ASN A 68 -2.22 24.48 -45.65
C ASN A 68 -2.86 25.45 -44.63
N ASP A 69 -1.96 26.00 -43.80
CA ASP A 69 -1.59 27.42 -43.67
C ASP A 69 -2.69 28.49 -43.78
N ASP A 70 -2.91 29.24 -42.68
CA ASP A 70 -2.52 30.67 -42.60
C ASP A 70 -2.91 31.30 -41.24
N ASN A 71 -1.90 31.92 -40.60
CA ASN A 71 -1.86 33.16 -39.81
C ASN A 71 -3.09 33.64 -38.99
N ASP A 72 -2.86 33.98 -37.72
CA ASP A 72 -2.89 35.40 -37.30
C ASP A 72 -2.30 35.63 -35.88
N ASP A 73 -1.41 36.61 -35.80
CA ASP A 73 -0.87 37.24 -34.59
C ASP A 73 -1.96 37.97 -33.78
N ASN A 74 -1.93 37.88 -32.45
CA ASN A 74 -1.75 39.03 -31.53
C ASN A 74 -2.12 38.67 -30.08
N ASP A 75 -1.24 39.09 -29.18
CA ASP A 75 -1.47 39.67 -27.85
C ASP A 75 -2.67 39.14 -27.03
N ASP A 76 -2.40 38.49 -25.89
CA ASP A 76 -2.89 38.99 -24.60
C ASP A 76 -2.23 38.27 -23.40
N ASN A 77 -1.57 39.08 -22.57
CA ASN A 77 -1.31 39.00 -21.12
C ASN A 77 -1.12 37.64 -20.43
N ASP A 78 0.09 37.51 -19.85
CA ASP A 78 0.49 36.72 -18.69
C ASP A 78 -0.33 37.02 -17.40
N ASP A 79 -1.64 36.83 -17.43
CA ASP A 79 -2.49 36.75 -16.24
C ASP A 79 -3.36 35.48 -16.36
N ASN A 80 -2.73 34.29 -16.30
CA ASN A 80 -3.44 33.08 -15.90
C ASN A 80 -3.75 33.18 -14.40
N ASP A 81 -4.73 34.04 -14.09
CA ASP A 81 -5.63 33.84 -12.97
C ASP A 81 -6.36 32.51 -13.24
N ASP A 82 -5.71 31.39 -12.93
CA ASP A 82 -6.29 30.03 -12.85
C ASP A 82 -7.22 29.95 -11.63
N ASN A 83 -8.23 30.83 -11.63
CA ASN A 83 -9.53 30.54 -11.03
C ASN A 83 -10.28 29.61 -11.98
N ASP A 84 -9.69 28.47 -12.32
CA ASP A 84 -10.43 27.39 -12.96
C ASP A 84 -11.37 26.77 -11.92
N THR A 85 -12.43 27.51 -11.63
CA THR A 85 -13.61 27.04 -10.93
C THR A 85 -14.56 26.42 -11.95
N THR A 86 -14.06 25.64 -12.92
CA THR A 86 -14.95 24.76 -13.67
C THR A 86 -15.67 23.90 -12.64
N PRO A 87 -17.02 23.91 -12.64
CA PRO A 87 -17.75 23.03 -11.75
C PRO A 87 -17.36 21.58 -12.06
N PRO A 88 -17.26 20.71 -11.03
CA PRO A 88 -16.94 19.32 -11.27
C PRO A 88 -17.93 18.70 -12.27
N PRO A 89 -17.48 17.75 -13.10
CA PRO A 89 -18.35 17.10 -14.06
C PRO A 89 -19.59 16.47 -13.40
N ASP A 90 -20.70 16.41 -14.15
CA ASP A 90 -21.90 15.72 -13.68
C ASP A 90 -21.65 14.22 -13.49
N VAL A 91 -22.28 13.63 -12.47
CA VAL A 91 -22.18 12.19 -12.19
C VAL A 91 -22.92 11.38 -13.26
N THR A 92 -22.18 10.49 -13.92
CA THR A 92 -22.67 9.65 -15.02
C THR A 92 -23.29 8.34 -14.55
N ASN A 93 -24.12 7.70 -15.38
CA ASN A 93 -24.67 6.37 -15.06
C ASN A 93 -23.58 5.30 -15.06
N GLU A 94 -22.52 5.47 -15.86
CA GLU A 94 -21.38 4.56 -15.87
C GLU A 94 -20.61 4.62 -14.55
N ALA A 95 -20.43 5.80 -13.97
CA ALA A 95 -19.80 5.96 -12.64
C ALA A 95 -20.64 5.32 -11.52
N ARG A 96 -21.97 5.47 -11.57
CA ARG A 96 -22.90 4.82 -10.63
C ARG A 96 -22.91 3.30 -10.78
N ALA A 97 -22.89 2.80 -12.01
CA ALA A 97 -22.85 1.37 -12.31
C ALA A 97 -21.55 0.72 -11.80
N ALA A 98 -20.41 1.40 -11.99
CA ALA A 98 -19.12 0.93 -11.47
C ALA A 98 -19.13 0.88 -9.93
N GLY A 99 -19.59 1.94 -9.27
CA GLY A 99 -19.67 1.97 -7.81
C GLY A 99 -20.64 0.94 -7.23
N PHE A 100 -21.79 0.70 -7.89
CA PHE A 100 -22.70 -0.38 -7.50
C PHE A 100 -22.01 -1.75 -7.55
N LYS A 101 -21.37 -2.09 -8.67
CA LYS A 101 -20.72 -3.41 -8.84
C LYS A 101 -19.65 -3.66 -7.78
N LEU A 102 -18.84 -2.65 -7.49
CA LEU A 102 -17.74 -2.77 -6.51
C LEU A 102 -18.25 -2.83 -5.06
N TYR A 103 -19.27 -2.03 -4.71
CA TYR A 103 -19.52 -1.69 -3.30
C TYR A 103 -20.99 -1.73 -2.86
N TYR A 104 -21.88 -2.44 -3.55
CA TYR A 104 -23.25 -2.59 -3.05
C TYR A 104 -23.27 -3.07 -1.59
N GLN A 105 -24.24 -2.58 -0.80
CA GLN A 105 -24.23 -2.68 0.66
C GLN A 105 -23.95 -4.10 1.21
N GLU A 106 -24.52 -5.12 0.60
CA GLU A 106 -24.33 -6.52 1.03
C GLU A 106 -22.91 -7.03 0.73
N ARG A 107 -22.28 -6.59 -0.37
CA ARG A 107 -20.85 -6.84 -0.65
C ARG A 107 -19.96 -6.13 0.35
N LEU A 108 -20.23 -4.85 0.63
CA LEU A 108 -19.49 -4.09 1.62
C LEU A 108 -19.50 -4.80 2.99
N SER A 109 -20.67 -5.33 3.40
CA SER A 109 -20.80 -6.08 4.64
C SER A 109 -19.92 -7.34 4.67
N ARG A 110 -19.82 -8.08 3.55
CA ARG A 110 -18.92 -9.24 3.43
C ARG A 110 -17.45 -8.83 3.46
N LEU A 111 -17.07 -7.75 2.78
CA LEU A 111 -15.71 -7.22 2.81
C LEU A 111 -15.28 -6.84 4.24
N LEU A 112 -16.16 -6.16 4.98
CA LEU A 112 -15.90 -5.80 6.38
C LEU A 112 -15.82 -7.03 7.29
N LEU A 113 -16.67 -8.03 7.07
CA LEU A 113 -16.61 -9.29 7.80
C LEU A 113 -15.28 -10.01 7.56
N ALA A 114 -14.86 -10.13 6.29
CA ALA A 114 -13.58 -10.72 5.93
C ALA A 114 -12.42 -9.96 6.55
N TRP A 115 -12.45 -8.63 6.47
CA TRP A 115 -11.41 -7.77 7.01
C TRP A 115 -11.28 -7.89 8.54
N ASN A 116 -12.39 -7.82 9.28
CA ASN A 116 -12.36 -7.92 10.73
C ASN A 116 -11.87 -9.29 11.22
N ARG A 117 -12.17 -10.35 10.48
CA ARG A 117 -11.74 -11.72 10.78
C ARG A 117 -10.27 -11.96 10.43
N PHE A 118 -9.82 -11.51 9.26
CA PHE A 118 -8.57 -11.99 8.67
C PHE A 118 -7.54 -10.91 8.36
N GLY A 119 -7.95 -9.65 8.19
CA GLY A 119 -7.04 -8.53 7.90
C GLY A 119 -6.62 -7.72 9.13
N LEU A 120 -7.26 -7.93 10.28
CA LEU A 120 -6.96 -7.22 11.52
C LEU A 120 -6.31 -8.13 12.58
N ALA A 121 -5.16 -7.72 13.11
CA ALA A 121 -4.49 -8.28 14.27
C ALA A 121 -4.42 -7.25 15.42
N GLY A 122 -4.26 -7.68 16.66
CA GLY A 122 -4.27 -6.82 17.85
C GLY A 122 -5.11 -7.39 18.98
N ASP A 123 -5.79 -6.57 19.77
CA ASP A 123 -6.77 -7.04 20.74
C ASP A 123 -8.20 -6.99 20.15
N ALA A 124 -9.22 -7.37 20.93
CA ALA A 124 -10.63 -7.37 20.53
C ALA A 124 -11.08 -5.98 20.04
N VAL A 125 -10.64 -4.93 20.73
CA VAL A 125 -10.92 -3.54 20.35
C VAL A 125 -9.77 -2.96 19.52
N PRO A 126 -8.59 -2.58 20.07
CA PRO A 126 -7.52 -2.00 19.25
C PRO A 126 -6.98 -3.06 18.27
N ALA A 127 -7.15 -2.82 16.98
CA ALA A 127 -6.69 -3.73 15.95
C ALA A 127 -6.12 -2.99 14.75
N THR A 128 -5.10 -3.58 14.14
CA THR A 128 -4.28 -2.99 13.08
C THR A 128 -4.13 -3.98 11.95
N ASN A 129 -3.98 -3.47 10.73
CA ASN A 129 -3.61 -4.28 9.58
C ASN A 129 -2.09 -4.44 9.55
N ILE A 130 -1.61 -5.67 9.41
CA ILE A 130 -0.19 -6.01 9.26
C ILE A 130 0.09 -6.73 7.93
N ARG A 131 -0.88 -6.71 7.00
CA ARG A 131 -0.81 -7.09 5.58
C ARG A 131 -0.45 -8.54 5.26
N LYS A 132 0.07 -9.32 6.21
CA LYS A 132 0.46 -10.72 6.05
C LYS A 132 -0.14 -11.55 7.17
N HIS A 133 -1.01 -12.48 6.80
CA HIS A 133 -1.66 -13.40 7.74
C HIS A 133 -1.55 -14.84 7.23
N PHE A 134 -1.40 -15.78 8.16
CA PHE A 134 -1.48 -17.20 7.86
C PHE A 134 -2.72 -17.78 8.54
N ILE A 135 -3.59 -18.40 7.75
CA ILE A 135 -4.92 -18.83 8.20
C ILE A 135 -5.02 -20.34 8.09
N ALA A 136 -5.37 -20.99 9.19
CA ALA A 136 -5.75 -22.39 9.22
C ALA A 136 -7.21 -22.51 9.65
N LYS A 137 -7.94 -23.46 9.05
CA LYS A 137 -9.35 -23.73 9.34
C LYS A 137 -9.61 -25.21 9.59
N ASP A 138 -10.37 -25.53 10.64
CA ASP A 138 -10.94 -26.85 10.93
C ASP A 138 -12.40 -26.71 11.40
N GLY A 139 -13.36 -27.04 10.53
CA GLY A 139 -14.78 -26.87 10.82
C GLY A 139 -15.14 -25.40 11.00
N ASN A 140 -15.57 -25.03 12.22
CA ASN A 140 -15.89 -23.66 12.63
C ASN A 140 -14.76 -22.98 13.43
N GLU A 141 -13.61 -23.64 13.56
CA GLU A 141 -12.43 -23.10 14.25
C GLU A 141 -11.42 -22.57 13.22
N PHE A 142 -10.96 -21.35 13.45
CA PHE A 142 -9.91 -20.70 12.69
C PHE A 142 -8.73 -20.40 13.60
N GLU A 143 -7.54 -20.54 13.05
CA GLU A 143 -6.32 -20.01 13.64
C GLU A 143 -5.72 -19.00 12.67
N VAL A 144 -5.46 -17.80 13.16
CA VAL A 144 -4.86 -16.70 12.42
C VAL A 144 -3.52 -16.36 13.06
N GLN A 145 -2.46 -16.40 12.28
CA GLN A 145 -1.14 -15.94 12.70
C GLN A 145 -0.81 -14.66 11.94
N ALA A 146 -0.47 -13.64 12.71
CA ALA A 146 0.14 -12.41 12.24
C ALA A 146 1.55 -12.68 11.68
N GLY A 147 1.77 -12.36 10.41
CA GLY A 147 3.08 -12.41 9.77
C GLY A 147 3.77 -11.04 9.80
N GLU A 148 5.09 -11.05 9.76
CA GLU A 148 5.89 -9.84 9.53
C GLU A 148 5.78 -9.36 8.07
N THR A 149 5.63 -8.06 7.91
CA THR A 149 5.64 -7.32 6.65
C THR A 149 6.61 -6.15 6.74
N ASP A 150 7.10 -5.72 5.58
CA ASP A 150 7.92 -4.51 5.46
C ASP A 150 7.04 -3.26 5.63
N ASN A 151 6.01 -3.14 4.79
CA ASN A 151 5.02 -2.05 4.86
C ASN A 151 3.63 -2.63 5.10
N ASN A 152 2.84 -1.94 5.92
CA ASN A 152 1.44 -2.25 6.16
C ASN A 152 0.54 -1.20 5.48
N ASP A 153 -0.75 -1.51 5.37
CA ASP A 153 -1.76 -0.60 4.79
C ASP A 153 -2.75 -0.15 5.88
N LEU A 154 -2.24 0.17 7.08
CA LEU A 154 -3.07 0.55 8.23
C LEU A 154 -3.82 1.84 7.95
N GLY A 155 -3.11 2.91 7.57
CA GLY A 155 -3.73 4.22 7.49
C GLY A 155 -4.62 4.37 6.27
N LYS A 156 -4.26 3.79 5.11
CA LYS A 156 -5.15 3.66 3.95
C LYS A 156 -6.44 2.95 4.33
N SER A 157 -6.36 1.81 5.01
CA SER A 157 -7.56 1.05 5.37
C SER A 157 -8.48 1.82 6.33
N ILE A 158 -7.91 2.63 7.23
CA ILE A 158 -8.69 3.53 8.11
C ILE A 158 -9.37 4.62 7.28
N TRP A 159 -8.60 5.26 6.41
CA TRP A 159 -9.08 6.34 5.59
C TRP A 159 -10.17 5.89 4.61
N THR A 160 -10.04 4.72 3.99
CA THR A 160 -11.07 4.13 3.11
C THR A 160 -12.30 3.72 3.91
N ALA A 161 -12.15 3.09 5.07
CA ALA A 161 -13.27 2.75 5.96
C ALA A 161 -14.00 4.01 6.46
N TRP A 162 -13.28 5.10 6.71
CA TRP A 162 -13.88 6.38 7.12
C TRP A 162 -14.72 6.96 5.98
N ASN A 163 -14.19 6.98 4.75
CA ASN A 163 -14.95 7.36 3.56
C ASN A 163 -16.17 6.45 3.34
N ALA A 164 -16.04 5.15 3.59
CA ALA A 164 -17.16 4.21 3.53
C ALA A 164 -18.23 4.55 4.57
N TYR A 165 -17.85 4.85 5.80
CA TYR A 165 -18.80 5.24 6.85
C TYR A 165 -19.54 6.54 6.51
N ARG A 166 -18.88 7.52 5.91
CA ARG A 166 -19.54 8.76 5.47
C ARG A 166 -20.61 8.52 4.40
N HIS A 167 -20.43 7.52 3.55
CA HIS A 167 -21.35 7.25 2.44
C HIS A 167 -22.44 6.23 2.80
N PHE A 168 -22.06 5.10 3.40
CA PHE A 168 -22.95 3.98 3.69
C PHE A 168 -23.54 4.03 5.09
N THR A 169 -22.83 4.63 6.05
CA THR A 169 -23.13 4.59 7.49
C THR A 169 -23.29 3.15 8.02
N GLY A 170 -23.70 2.98 9.28
CA GLY A 170 -24.08 1.68 9.81
C GLY A 170 -23.08 1.09 10.81
N ARG A 171 -23.61 0.23 11.67
CA ARG A 171 -22.91 -0.22 12.89
C ARG A 171 -21.66 -1.04 12.60
N ASP A 172 -21.66 -1.84 11.54
CA ASP A 172 -20.50 -2.68 11.18
C ASP A 172 -19.29 -1.81 10.79
N LEU A 173 -19.52 -0.72 10.05
CA LEU A 173 -18.47 0.27 9.75
C LEU A 173 -18.04 1.02 11.01
N GLU A 174 -18.98 1.42 11.88
CA GLU A 174 -18.63 2.07 13.15
C GLU A 174 -17.73 1.20 14.02
N LEU A 175 -18.07 -0.08 14.20
CA LEU A 175 -17.28 -1.03 14.99
C LEU A 175 -15.90 -1.27 14.36
N THR A 176 -15.84 -1.40 13.03
CA THR A 176 -14.57 -1.52 12.30
C THR A 176 -13.68 -0.29 12.53
N LEU A 177 -14.24 0.92 12.42
CA LEU A 177 -13.52 2.17 12.64
C LEU A 177 -13.06 2.34 14.08
N ILE A 178 -13.89 1.99 15.07
CA ILE A 178 -13.49 1.98 16.48
C ILE A 178 -12.22 1.13 16.64
N ARG A 179 -12.23 -0.10 16.10
CA ARG A 179 -11.08 -1.00 16.23
C ARG A 179 -9.82 -0.42 15.61
N MET A 180 -9.92 0.18 14.43
CA MET A 180 -8.76 0.67 13.69
C MET A 180 -8.23 2.02 14.21
N PHE A 181 -9.09 2.94 14.67
CA PHE A 181 -8.66 4.18 15.34
C PHE A 181 -8.00 3.89 16.70
N GLU A 182 -8.53 2.95 17.48
CA GLU A 182 -7.85 2.46 18.68
C GLU A 182 -6.52 1.77 18.33
N GLY A 183 -6.46 1.11 17.17
CA GLY A 183 -5.23 0.56 16.59
C GLY A 183 -4.14 1.62 16.33
N LEU A 184 -4.49 2.80 15.81
CA LEU A 184 -3.54 3.91 15.64
C LEU A 184 -3.00 4.41 16.98
N SER A 185 -3.86 4.56 17.97
CA SER A 185 -3.46 4.97 19.32
C SER A 185 -2.52 3.94 19.96
N TYR A 186 -2.83 2.66 19.75
CA TYR A 186 -1.99 1.55 20.15
C TYR A 186 -0.60 1.55 19.48
N TYR A 187 -0.52 1.92 18.19
CA TYR A 187 0.74 2.02 17.43
C TYR A 187 1.78 2.93 18.07
N GLU A 188 1.35 4.09 18.58
CA GLU A 188 2.24 5.02 19.29
C GLU A 188 2.53 4.54 20.71
N ALA A 189 1.48 4.09 21.43
CA ALA A 189 1.57 3.79 22.84
C ALA A 189 2.43 2.56 23.15
N ILE A 190 2.53 1.59 22.23
CA ILE A 190 3.21 0.31 22.47
C ILE A 190 4.69 0.47 22.79
N THR A 191 5.34 1.46 22.19
CA THR A 191 6.79 1.69 22.35
C THR A 191 7.12 2.19 23.76
N GLY A 192 6.14 2.78 24.45
CA GLY A 192 6.32 3.49 25.72
C GLY A 192 7.01 4.86 25.57
N HIS A 193 7.46 5.21 24.37
CA HIS A 193 8.05 6.51 24.03
C HIS A 193 7.04 7.38 23.31
N THR A 194 6.79 8.57 23.85
CA THR A 194 5.83 9.48 23.25
C THR A 194 6.26 9.94 21.86
N GLY A 195 5.33 9.81 20.90
CA GLY A 195 5.49 10.24 19.51
C GLY A 195 6.39 9.35 18.66
N ILE A 196 6.77 8.17 19.15
CA ILE A 196 7.45 7.17 18.31
C ILE A 196 6.39 6.33 17.62
N THR A 197 6.56 6.18 16.31
CA THR A 197 5.79 5.25 15.50
C THR A 197 6.54 3.93 15.31
N SER A 198 5.82 2.90 14.89
CA SER A 198 6.32 1.58 14.58
C SER A 198 5.93 1.21 13.15
N ARG A 199 6.46 0.09 12.65
CA ARG A 199 5.94 -0.58 11.46
C ARG A 199 4.95 -1.67 11.75
N GLU A 200 5.01 -2.30 12.92
CA GLU A 200 4.19 -3.47 13.22
C GLU A 200 4.00 -3.55 14.73
N VAL A 201 2.83 -3.96 15.20
CA VAL A 201 2.54 -4.00 16.64
C VAL A 201 1.75 -5.23 17.00
N LEU A 202 2.19 -5.94 18.04
CA LEU A 202 1.51 -7.14 18.54
C LEU A 202 1.52 -7.14 20.07
N PRO A 203 0.37 -7.45 20.70
CA PRO A 203 0.25 -7.30 22.15
C PRO A 203 1.08 -8.32 22.94
N GLY A 204 1.57 -9.37 22.30
CA GLY A 204 2.41 -10.38 22.94
C GLY A 204 1.62 -11.42 23.71
N TRP A 205 0.39 -11.74 23.28
CA TRP A 205 -0.44 -12.82 23.79
C TRP A 205 -1.22 -13.49 22.66
N THR A 206 -1.73 -14.69 22.91
CA THR A 206 -2.72 -15.36 22.06
C THR A 206 -4.12 -14.94 22.52
N ARG A 207 -4.98 -14.58 21.57
CA ARG A 207 -6.38 -14.18 21.81
C ARG A 207 -7.33 -15.17 21.14
N VAL A 208 -8.43 -15.50 21.81
CA VAL A 208 -9.53 -16.29 21.23
C VAL A 208 -10.79 -15.46 21.23
N MET A 209 -11.36 -15.24 20.05
CA MET A 209 -12.69 -14.69 19.80
C MET A 209 -13.65 -15.87 19.60
N ASP A 210 -14.35 -16.29 20.65
CA ASP A 210 -15.28 -17.43 20.62
C ASP A 210 -16.73 -16.93 20.53
N GLY A 211 -17.24 -16.77 19.30
CA GLY A 211 -18.63 -16.39 19.02
C GLY A 211 -19.61 -17.56 19.08
N VAL A 212 -19.17 -18.75 19.52
CA VAL A 212 -20.09 -19.87 19.86
C VAL A 212 -20.45 -19.82 21.33
N SER A 213 -19.50 -19.43 22.18
CA SER A 213 -19.67 -19.33 23.63
C SER A 213 -19.88 -17.90 24.13
N ASP A 214 -19.85 -16.90 23.24
CA ASP A 214 -19.87 -15.46 23.52
C ASP A 214 -18.77 -15.04 24.52
N THR A 215 -17.52 -15.47 24.26
CA THR A 215 -16.38 -15.13 25.11
C THR A 215 -15.16 -14.69 24.34
N VAL A 216 -14.40 -13.79 24.94
CA VAL A 216 -13.05 -13.43 24.51
C VAL A 216 -12.06 -13.84 25.60
N THR A 217 -11.01 -14.58 25.22
CA THR A 217 -9.96 -14.99 26.15
C THR A 217 -8.59 -14.58 25.66
N ARG A 218 -7.67 -14.34 26.59
CA ARG A 218 -6.31 -13.85 26.32
C ARG A 218 -5.33 -14.64 27.17
N THR A 219 -4.30 -15.21 26.55
CA THR A 219 -3.29 -16.02 27.23
C THR A 219 -1.89 -15.74 26.73
N LYS A 220 -0.91 -15.69 27.63
CA LYS A 220 0.53 -15.61 27.31
C LYS A 220 1.22 -16.82 27.92
N TYR A 221 1.81 -17.66 27.09
CA TYR A 221 2.38 -18.96 27.46
C TYR A 221 1.38 -19.86 28.20
N GLY A 222 0.10 -19.78 27.82
CA GLY A 222 -1.01 -20.51 28.43
C GLY A 222 -1.59 -19.92 29.72
N ASP A 223 -0.95 -18.89 30.28
CA ASP A 223 -1.46 -18.19 31.47
C ASP A 223 -2.40 -17.03 31.08
N PRO A 224 -3.54 -16.83 31.77
CA PRO A 224 -4.46 -15.73 31.47
C PRO A 224 -3.80 -14.35 31.60
N VAL A 225 -4.11 -13.46 30.66
CA VAL A 225 -3.62 -12.06 30.64
C VAL A 225 -4.79 -11.09 30.77
N THR A 226 -4.56 -9.98 31.49
CA THR A 226 -5.46 -8.82 31.50
C THR A 226 -4.86 -7.74 30.60
N PRO A 227 -5.59 -7.23 29.60
CA PRO A 227 -5.07 -6.17 28.75
C PRO A 227 -4.85 -4.89 29.58
N PRO A 228 -3.80 -4.10 29.26
CA PRO A 228 -3.46 -2.91 30.05
C PRO A 228 -4.47 -1.77 29.85
N VAL A 229 -5.13 -1.75 28.69
CA VAL A 229 -6.24 -0.85 28.39
C VAL A 229 -7.54 -1.64 28.53
N ALA A 230 -8.45 -1.13 29.37
CA ALA A 230 -9.74 -1.76 29.60
C ALA A 230 -10.81 -1.08 28.73
N PHE A 231 -11.42 -1.84 27.83
CA PHE A 231 -12.58 -1.43 27.06
C PHE A 231 -13.87 -1.95 27.72
N SER A 232 -15.02 -1.41 27.33
CA SER A 232 -16.30 -1.88 27.88
C SER A 232 -16.57 -3.31 27.42
N THR A 233 -17.10 -4.13 28.33
CA THR A 233 -17.50 -5.50 28.01
C THR A 233 -18.64 -5.53 26.98
N GLU A 234 -19.47 -4.50 26.97
CA GLU A 234 -20.56 -4.31 26.01
C GLU A 234 -20.02 -4.13 24.59
N LEU A 235 -19.00 -3.29 24.38
CA LEU A 235 -18.37 -3.09 23.07
C LEU A 235 -17.65 -4.36 22.59
N GLU A 236 -16.91 -5.02 23.49
CA GLU A 236 -16.22 -6.28 23.17
C GLU A 236 -17.21 -7.39 22.77
N THR A 237 -18.35 -7.47 23.44
CA THR A 237 -19.43 -8.42 23.10
C THR A 237 -20.07 -8.06 21.76
N GLU A 238 -20.33 -6.77 21.49
CA GLU A 238 -20.93 -6.36 20.23
C GLU A 238 -20.01 -6.65 19.03
N ILE A 239 -18.70 -6.43 19.16
CA ILE A 239 -17.72 -6.81 18.13
C ILE A 239 -17.74 -8.32 17.89
N LEU A 240 -17.82 -9.11 18.97
CA LEU A 240 -17.89 -10.56 18.90
C LEU A 240 -19.15 -11.02 18.16
N ASP A 241 -20.32 -10.49 18.54
CA ASP A 241 -21.62 -10.84 17.95
C ASP A 241 -21.70 -10.43 16.47
N THR A 242 -21.15 -9.26 16.11
CA THR A 242 -21.20 -8.75 14.73
C THR A 242 -20.29 -9.52 13.79
N PHE A 243 -19.04 -9.79 14.20
CA PHE A 243 -18.04 -10.32 13.27
C PHE A 243 -17.70 -11.79 13.47
N TYR A 244 -17.97 -12.38 14.63
CA TYR A 244 -17.47 -13.72 14.98
C TYR A 244 -18.57 -14.74 15.29
N ASP A 245 -19.84 -14.38 15.06
CA ASP A 245 -20.98 -15.27 15.27
C ASP A 245 -20.77 -16.66 14.62
N GLY A 246 -21.01 -17.68 15.42
CA GLY A 246 -20.98 -19.09 15.01
C GLY A 246 -19.59 -19.69 14.78
N ILE A 247 -18.50 -18.93 14.98
CA ILE A 247 -17.13 -19.40 14.78
C ILE A 247 -16.23 -19.13 15.99
N VAL A 248 -15.10 -19.83 16.03
CA VAL A 248 -14.03 -19.61 17.02
C VAL A 248 -12.78 -19.18 16.27
N MET A 249 -12.24 -18.01 16.58
CA MET A 249 -10.99 -17.53 15.96
C MET A 249 -9.90 -17.36 17.01
N THR A 250 -8.80 -18.11 16.85
CA THR A 250 -7.59 -18.01 17.67
C THR A 250 -6.54 -17.19 16.93
N TYR A 251 -6.18 -16.03 17.47
CA TYR A 251 -5.12 -15.16 16.95
C TYR A 251 -3.82 -15.42 17.73
N ARG A 252 -2.79 -15.90 17.04
CA ARG A 252 -1.43 -16.07 17.59
C ARG A 252 -0.66 -14.75 17.44
N GLU A 253 -0.74 -13.91 18.45
CA GLU A 253 -0.16 -12.55 18.45
C GLU A 253 0.98 -12.40 19.48
N ASN A 254 1.55 -13.53 19.91
CA ASN A 254 2.78 -13.59 20.66
C ASN A 254 3.90 -14.16 19.78
N PRO A 255 4.76 -13.30 19.17
CA PRO A 255 5.94 -13.73 18.44
C PRO A 255 6.76 -14.81 19.17
N GLY A 256 6.92 -14.69 20.49
CA GLY A 256 7.66 -15.65 21.32
C GLY A 256 7.12 -17.09 21.30
N GLU A 257 5.84 -17.27 20.95
CA GLU A 257 5.21 -18.60 20.89
C GLU A 257 5.31 -19.25 19.51
N TYR A 258 5.23 -18.48 18.42
CA TYR A 258 5.10 -19.05 17.08
C TYR A 258 6.35 -18.96 16.21
N TYR A 259 7.28 -18.02 16.46
CA TYR A 259 8.47 -17.87 15.57
C TYR A 259 9.34 -19.11 15.54
N TYR A 260 9.41 -19.84 16.64
CA TYR A 260 10.20 -21.06 16.72
C TYR A 260 9.40 -22.35 16.56
N ALA A 261 8.08 -22.25 16.59
CA ALA A 261 7.18 -23.40 16.44
C ALA A 261 6.66 -23.53 15.00
N LEU A 262 6.36 -22.43 14.30
CA LEU A 262 5.64 -22.45 13.02
C LEU A 262 6.50 -21.95 11.84
N LYS A 263 7.22 -20.83 12.03
CA LYS A 263 8.10 -20.26 11.00
C LYS A 263 9.23 -21.16 10.50
N PRO A 264 9.78 -22.14 11.25
CA PRO A 264 10.80 -23.03 10.73
C PRO A 264 10.40 -23.78 9.46
N ILE A 265 9.10 -23.93 9.21
CA ILE A 265 8.57 -24.63 8.02
C ILE A 265 7.77 -23.68 7.14
N SER A 266 6.96 -22.80 7.73
CA SER A 266 6.17 -21.86 6.90
C SER A 266 7.05 -20.88 6.13
N GLU A 267 8.26 -20.61 6.63
CA GLU A 267 9.25 -19.70 6.02
C GLU A 267 10.66 -20.26 6.18
N LEU A 268 10.87 -21.52 5.77
CA LEU A 268 12.08 -22.31 6.05
C LEU A 268 13.40 -21.55 5.78
N THR A 269 13.56 -20.96 4.60
CA THR A 269 14.80 -20.29 4.20
C THR A 269 15.02 -18.99 5.00
N SER A 270 13.98 -18.17 5.16
CA SER A 270 14.04 -16.95 5.99
C SER A 270 14.35 -17.29 7.44
N PHE A 271 13.67 -18.30 8.02
CA PHE A 271 13.97 -18.77 9.37
C PHE A 271 15.44 -19.16 9.50
N ALA A 272 15.91 -20.08 8.65
CA ALA A 272 17.25 -20.65 8.73
C ALA A 272 18.36 -19.60 8.62
N ILE A 273 18.12 -18.54 7.83
CA ILE A 273 19.16 -17.59 7.44
C ILE A 273 19.04 -16.25 8.16
N THR A 274 17.89 -15.92 8.76
CA THR A 274 17.69 -14.58 9.34
C THR A 274 17.16 -14.60 10.78
N TYR A 275 16.28 -15.54 11.13
CA TYR A 275 15.52 -15.45 12.40
C TYR A 275 16.32 -16.00 13.59
N VAL A 276 17.03 -17.11 13.39
CA VAL A 276 17.80 -17.77 14.45
C VAL A 276 19.19 -17.13 14.62
N PHE A 277 19.34 -15.83 14.86
CA PHE A 277 20.63 -15.26 15.30
C PHE A 277 20.58 -14.75 16.74
N SER A 278 21.73 -14.40 17.34
CA SER A 278 21.83 -14.11 18.78
C SER A 278 20.81 -13.05 19.21
N GLU A 279 19.85 -13.43 20.05
CA GLU A 279 18.83 -12.54 20.60
C GLU A 279 19.37 -11.85 21.86
N PRO A 280 19.47 -10.50 21.88
CA PRO A 280 19.46 -9.74 23.13
C PRO A 280 18.17 -10.02 23.92
N ASP A 281 18.21 -9.85 25.25
CA ASP A 281 17.11 -10.19 26.17
C ASP A 281 15.74 -9.53 25.86
N ASN A 282 15.71 -8.46 25.06
CA ASN A 282 14.51 -7.68 24.73
C ASN A 282 14.26 -7.53 23.22
N PHE A 283 14.75 -8.46 22.41
CA PHE A 283 14.75 -8.34 20.97
C PHE A 283 14.65 -9.71 20.27
N MET A 284 13.87 -9.77 19.20
CA MET A 284 13.74 -10.94 18.34
C MET A 284 13.98 -10.53 16.89
N ARG A 285 14.98 -11.15 16.26
CA ARG A 285 15.35 -10.87 14.87
C ARG A 285 14.43 -11.65 13.93
N ILE A 286 13.87 -10.98 12.91
CA ILE A 286 12.87 -11.57 12.01
C ILE A 286 13.04 -11.22 10.52
N SER A 287 14.15 -10.61 10.05
CA SER A 287 14.53 -10.56 8.62
C SER A 287 15.98 -10.07 8.36
N ASN A 288 16.41 -10.07 7.09
CA ASN A 288 17.74 -9.59 6.65
C ASN A 288 17.83 -8.07 6.36
N CYS A 289 16.73 -7.31 6.38
CA CYS A 289 16.83 -5.85 6.20
C CYS A 289 15.74 -5.00 6.85
N CYS A 290 14.45 -5.41 6.90
CA CYS A 290 13.36 -4.45 7.14
C CYS A 290 12.37 -4.75 8.28
N SER A 291 12.53 -5.85 9.00
CA SER A 291 11.61 -6.20 10.09
C SER A 291 12.35 -6.86 11.25
N SER A 292 12.03 -6.41 12.46
CA SER A 292 12.55 -6.91 13.74
C SER A 292 11.63 -6.53 14.89
N TRP A 293 11.44 -7.45 15.84
CA TRP A 293 10.58 -7.20 17.00
C TRP A 293 11.40 -6.74 18.19
N LYS A 294 11.10 -5.54 18.67
CA LYS A 294 11.53 -5.07 19.98
C LYS A 294 10.45 -5.39 21.02
N ILE A 295 10.87 -5.83 22.19
CA ILE A 295 9.99 -6.01 23.33
C ILE A 295 9.92 -4.69 24.09
N SER A 296 8.72 -4.14 24.26
CA SER A 296 8.51 -2.89 24.98
C SER A 296 9.01 -2.98 26.42
N GLN A 297 9.80 -1.99 26.85
CA GLN A 297 10.37 -1.91 28.20
C GLN A 297 9.76 -0.78 29.05
N LEU A 298 8.87 0.02 28.47
CA LEU A 298 8.31 1.22 29.08
C LEU A 298 6.80 1.31 28.80
N GLY A 299 6.12 2.15 29.59
CA GLY A 299 4.71 2.46 29.37
C GLY A 299 3.76 1.35 29.80
N ILE A 300 2.50 1.47 29.38
CA ILE A 300 1.43 0.53 29.80
C ILE A 300 1.48 -0.81 29.05
N TRP A 301 2.22 -0.86 27.94
CA TRP A 301 2.38 -2.03 27.07
C TRP A 301 3.72 -2.77 27.28
N GLU A 302 4.36 -2.59 28.45
CA GLU A 302 5.60 -3.29 28.79
C GLU A 302 5.46 -4.81 28.56
N GLY A 303 6.36 -5.39 27.77
CA GLY A 303 6.35 -6.81 27.39
C GLY A 303 5.56 -7.15 26.10
N ALA A 304 4.96 -6.17 25.42
CA ALA A 304 4.41 -6.30 24.08
C ALA A 304 5.52 -6.20 23.00
N TYR A 305 5.19 -6.51 21.74
CA TYR A 305 6.14 -6.57 20.62
C TYR A 305 5.84 -5.48 19.60
N TRP A 306 6.86 -4.77 19.15
CA TRP A 306 6.73 -3.74 18.11
C TRP A 306 7.91 -3.73 17.15
N GLY A 307 7.65 -3.35 15.89
CA GLY A 307 8.65 -3.21 14.84
C GLY A 307 9.50 -1.97 15.07
N ASN A 308 10.79 -2.14 15.38
CA ASN A 308 11.69 -0.99 15.63
C ASN A 308 12.42 -0.49 14.38
N HIS A 309 12.22 -1.13 13.23
CA HIS A 309 12.70 -0.62 11.95
C HIS A 309 11.72 0.42 11.40
N ASN A 310 11.66 1.60 12.02
CA ASN A 310 10.71 2.63 11.62
C ASN A 310 11.18 3.35 10.34
N SER A 311 10.62 3.02 9.17
CA SER A 311 10.99 3.63 7.88
C SER A 311 10.05 4.75 7.47
N ARG A 312 10.58 5.68 6.68
CA ARG A 312 9.84 6.70 5.92
C ARG A 312 8.82 6.10 4.97
N ASP A 313 9.08 4.92 4.45
CA ASP A 313 8.25 4.27 3.41
C ASP A 313 6.82 4.02 3.91
N ASN A 314 6.67 3.68 5.19
CA ASN A 314 5.37 3.42 5.82
C ASN A 314 4.69 4.69 6.35
N PHE A 315 5.40 5.83 6.40
CA PHE A 315 4.90 7.03 7.06
C PHE A 315 3.72 7.69 6.32
N PRO A 316 3.73 7.86 4.99
CA PRO A 316 2.59 8.43 4.27
C PRO A 316 1.29 7.65 4.49
N ASP A 317 1.36 6.31 4.46
CA ASP A 317 0.21 5.45 4.78
C ASP A 317 -0.30 5.74 6.18
N MET A 318 0.55 5.61 7.20
CA MET A 318 0.11 5.82 8.58
C MET A 318 -0.45 7.24 8.81
N ALA A 319 0.20 8.25 8.23
CA ALA A 319 -0.22 9.64 8.36
C ALA A 319 -1.60 9.90 7.74
N ILE A 320 -1.97 9.26 6.62
CA ILE A 320 -3.32 9.39 6.06
C ILE A 320 -4.38 8.82 7.03
N GLY A 321 -4.06 7.79 7.81
CA GLY A 321 -4.92 7.27 8.88
C GLY A 321 -5.17 8.29 10.00
N TYR A 322 -4.13 9.02 10.43
CA TYR A 322 -4.28 10.10 11.41
C TYR A 322 -5.04 11.30 10.86
N LEU A 323 -4.89 11.60 9.56
CA LEU A 323 -5.70 12.63 8.90
C LEU A 323 -7.17 12.23 8.79
N ALA A 324 -7.47 10.94 8.57
CA ALA A 324 -8.84 10.44 8.62
C ALA A 324 -9.44 10.57 10.04
N ALA A 325 -8.63 10.36 11.09
CA ALA A 325 -9.06 10.64 12.46
C ALA A 325 -9.31 12.15 12.68
N LEU A 326 -8.47 13.02 12.12
CA LEU A 326 -8.65 14.47 12.18
C LEU A 326 -9.95 14.90 11.49
N ASP A 327 -10.24 14.36 10.31
CA ASP A 327 -11.49 14.57 9.58
C ASP A 327 -12.69 14.10 10.41
N ALA A 328 -12.63 12.86 10.92
CA ALA A 328 -13.67 12.30 11.78
C ALA A 328 -13.91 13.13 13.05
N ALA A 329 -12.88 13.74 13.62
CA ALA A 329 -13.03 14.62 14.79
C ALA A 329 -13.83 15.90 14.50
N THR A 330 -13.98 16.28 13.23
CA THR A 330 -14.83 17.40 12.81
C THR A 330 -16.30 17.01 12.65
N GLU A 331 -16.61 15.72 12.53
CA GLU A 331 -17.96 15.21 12.30
C GLU A 331 -18.83 15.34 13.56
N ALA A 332 -20.02 15.89 13.40
CA ALA A 332 -20.91 16.15 14.52
C ALA A 332 -21.79 14.92 14.82
N GLY A 333 -21.83 14.50 16.09
CA GLY A 333 -22.77 13.47 16.54
C GLY A 333 -22.30 12.04 16.31
N LEU A 334 -20.99 11.81 16.20
CA LEU A 334 -20.43 10.47 16.23
C LEU A 334 -20.85 9.71 17.51
N PRO A 335 -21.07 8.38 17.43
CA PRO A 335 -21.24 7.53 18.59
C PRO A 335 -20.11 7.70 19.61
N ALA A 336 -20.41 7.58 20.90
CA ALA A 336 -19.47 7.93 21.98
C ALA A 336 -18.15 7.13 21.94
N ASP A 337 -18.22 5.82 21.65
CA ASP A 337 -17.03 4.97 21.55
C ASP A 337 -16.19 5.36 20.33
N LEU A 338 -16.83 5.60 19.18
CA LEU A 338 -16.13 6.06 17.97
C LEU A 338 -15.49 7.43 18.17
N GLN A 339 -16.18 8.37 18.81
CA GLN A 339 -15.64 9.68 19.13
C GLN A 339 -14.42 9.59 20.06
N THR A 340 -14.41 8.64 21.00
CA THR A 340 -13.28 8.41 21.91
C THR A 340 -12.08 7.89 21.13
N ALA A 341 -12.27 6.82 20.34
CA ALA A 341 -11.23 6.25 19.49
C ALA A 341 -10.62 7.29 18.53
N VAL A 342 -11.47 8.11 17.91
CA VAL A 342 -11.06 9.22 17.04
C VAL A 342 -10.19 10.24 17.79
N ASN A 343 -10.60 10.67 18.98
CA ASN A 343 -9.85 11.65 19.76
C ASN A 343 -8.48 11.11 20.20
N ASP A 344 -8.41 9.85 20.59
CA ASP A 344 -7.17 9.21 21.00
C ASP A 344 -6.21 9.07 19.80
N ALA A 345 -6.74 8.70 18.63
CA ALA A 345 -5.97 8.62 17.38
C ALA A 345 -5.43 10.00 16.96
N VAL A 346 -6.25 11.06 17.00
CA VAL A 346 -5.80 12.44 16.73
C VAL A 346 -4.70 12.85 17.70
N ALA A 347 -4.86 12.56 18.99
CA ALA A 347 -3.85 12.89 19.99
C ALA A 347 -2.54 12.13 19.75
N ALA A 348 -2.59 10.87 19.31
CA ALA A 348 -1.40 10.09 18.93
C ALA A 348 -0.72 10.68 17.69
N GLY A 349 -1.49 10.99 16.63
CA GLY A 349 -0.98 11.63 15.42
C GLY A 349 -0.27 12.96 15.69
N HIS A 350 -0.86 13.82 16.54
CA HIS A 350 -0.22 15.06 16.98
C HIS A 350 1.10 14.84 17.71
N ARG A 351 1.17 13.85 18.61
CA ARG A 351 2.43 13.53 19.32
C ARG A 351 3.50 13.01 18.37
N ILE A 352 3.13 12.20 17.38
CA ILE A 352 4.06 11.72 16.35
C ILE A 352 4.57 12.88 15.50
N GLY A 353 3.67 13.70 14.95
CA GLY A 353 4.04 14.88 14.17
C GLY A 353 4.94 15.84 14.95
N ASP A 354 4.54 16.20 16.17
CA ASP A 354 5.34 17.08 17.04
C ASP A 354 6.73 16.50 17.34
N ARG A 355 6.84 15.18 17.50
CA ARG A 355 8.10 14.49 17.76
C ARG A 355 9.03 14.58 16.56
N ILE A 356 8.54 14.26 15.37
CA ILE A 356 9.30 14.31 14.12
C ILE A 356 9.83 15.73 13.88
N ILE A 357 8.98 16.75 14.04
CA ILE A 357 9.40 18.16 13.91
C ILE A 357 10.47 18.52 14.97
N ALA A 358 10.32 18.04 16.20
CA ALA A 358 11.28 18.32 17.27
C ALA A 358 12.65 17.67 17.03
N ASP A 359 12.68 16.53 16.33
CA ASP A 359 13.90 15.79 16.00
C ASP A 359 14.47 16.14 14.62
N GLY A 360 14.04 17.27 14.03
CA GLY A 360 14.61 17.81 12.80
C GLY A 360 14.13 17.11 11.53
N ASP A 361 12.84 16.74 11.50
CA ASP A 361 12.16 16.09 10.39
C ASP A 361 12.65 14.66 10.13
N ILE A 362 12.94 13.96 11.24
CA ILE A 362 13.44 12.59 11.28
C ILE A 362 12.53 11.74 12.16
N GLN A 363 12.13 10.59 11.65
CA GLN A 363 11.48 9.56 12.45
C GLN A 363 12.52 8.83 13.31
N MET A 364 12.27 8.81 14.61
CA MET A 364 13.16 8.15 15.57
C MET A 364 12.67 6.73 15.89
N THR A 365 13.58 5.90 16.39
CA THR A 365 13.34 4.55 16.90
C THR A 365 14.31 4.20 18.03
N VAL A 366 14.14 3.01 18.62
CA VAL A 366 15.05 2.41 19.59
C VAL A 366 15.98 1.43 18.87
N ALA A 367 17.30 1.61 19.07
CA ALA A 367 18.29 0.70 18.54
C ALA A 367 18.17 -0.70 19.16
N GLU A 368 18.49 -1.72 18.40
CA GLU A 368 18.36 -3.11 18.87
C GLU A 368 19.32 -3.45 20.01
N THR A 369 20.55 -2.96 19.89
CA THR A 369 21.67 -3.20 20.83
C THR A 369 21.94 -2.02 21.77
N GLY A 370 21.11 -0.97 21.70
CA GLY A 370 21.21 0.24 22.52
C GLY A 370 20.41 0.19 23.82
N ASP A 371 20.58 1.22 24.63
CA ASP A 371 19.70 1.49 25.76
C ASP A 371 18.28 1.76 25.23
N TYR A 372 17.25 1.23 25.89
CA TYR A 372 15.87 1.43 25.45
C TYR A 372 15.45 2.90 25.55
N ASP A 373 16.08 3.68 26.44
CA ASP A 373 15.86 5.12 26.61
C ASP A 373 16.57 5.98 25.54
N GLU A 374 17.47 5.39 24.74
CA GLU A 374 18.22 6.09 23.70
C GLU A 374 17.54 5.94 22.34
N LEU A 375 17.23 7.08 21.72
CA LEU A 375 16.58 7.15 20.43
C LEU A 375 17.58 7.49 19.33
N ILE A 376 17.46 6.80 18.21
CA ILE A 376 18.24 7.01 16.99
C ILE A 376 17.30 7.21 15.79
N PRO A 377 17.74 7.82 14.69
CA PRO A 377 17.01 7.79 13.43
C PRO A 377 16.64 6.36 13.01
N GLY A 378 15.42 6.20 12.50
CA GLY A 378 14.90 4.96 11.94
C GLY A 378 15.82 4.39 10.86
N GLY A 379 15.99 3.06 10.82
CA GLY A 379 16.84 2.39 9.83
C GLY A 379 18.35 2.72 9.89
N GLN A 380 18.82 3.65 10.72
CA GLN A 380 20.26 4.00 10.76
C GLN A 380 21.16 2.79 11.04
N VAL A 381 20.66 1.85 11.87
CA VAL A 381 21.35 0.60 12.19
C VAL A 381 20.44 -0.56 11.80
N ARG A 382 20.93 -1.41 10.91
CA ARG A 382 20.28 -2.66 10.51
C ARG A 382 20.00 -3.54 11.71
N PRO A 383 19.10 -4.52 11.56
CA PRO A 383 18.89 -5.51 12.60
C PRO A 383 20.11 -6.34 12.98
N ASP A 384 21.12 -6.28 12.17
CA ASP A 384 22.33 -7.05 12.29
C ASP A 384 23.44 -6.26 13.06
N GLY A 385 23.19 -4.99 13.38
CA GLY A 385 24.11 -4.06 14.05
C GLY A 385 25.02 -3.26 13.10
N THR A 386 24.91 -3.46 11.78
CA THR A 386 25.63 -2.67 10.77
C THR A 386 24.89 -1.38 10.46
N THR A 387 25.62 -0.34 10.06
CA THR A 387 25.00 0.92 9.63
C THR A 387 24.36 0.72 8.26
N GLU A 388 23.10 1.11 8.11
CA GLU A 388 22.49 1.15 6.79
C GLU A 388 23.13 2.22 5.93
N TRP A 389 23.13 1.99 4.63
CA TRP A 389 23.67 2.94 3.66
C TRP A 389 22.79 4.20 3.56
N GLN A 390 21.51 4.10 3.90
CA GLN A 390 20.56 5.20 4.09
C GLN A 390 20.07 5.27 5.53
N ASP A 391 19.78 6.47 6.01
CA ASP A 391 18.90 6.67 7.16
C ASP A 391 17.46 6.63 6.64
N LEU A 392 16.71 5.59 7.01
CA LEU A 392 15.32 5.42 6.59
C LEU A 392 14.35 6.24 7.43
N GLY A 393 14.76 6.76 8.59
CA GLY A 393 13.94 7.64 9.41
C GLY A 393 13.84 9.05 8.82
N SER A 394 14.88 9.48 8.09
CA SER A 394 14.91 10.76 7.38
C SER A 394 14.08 10.69 6.09
N PHE A 395 13.10 11.57 5.93
CA PHE A 395 12.22 11.60 4.75
C PHE A 395 12.97 11.87 3.44
N SER A 396 12.46 11.28 2.35
CA SER A 396 13.06 11.30 1.01
C SER A 396 12.60 12.46 0.14
N SER A 397 11.42 13.03 0.41
CA SER A 397 10.79 14.08 -0.40
C SER A 397 10.12 15.17 0.44
N CYS A 398 9.90 16.33 -0.17
CA CYS A 398 9.24 17.47 0.48
C CYS A 398 7.78 17.21 0.88
N PRO A 399 6.94 16.54 0.06
CA PRO A 399 5.59 16.17 0.49
C PRO A 399 5.54 15.40 1.82
N MET A 400 6.47 14.46 2.06
CA MET A 400 6.52 13.70 3.31
C MET A 400 6.89 14.55 4.53
N VAL A 401 7.87 15.44 4.39
CA VAL A 401 8.27 16.37 5.45
C VAL A 401 7.11 17.29 5.83
N TYR A 402 6.42 17.84 4.83
CA TYR A 402 5.24 18.67 5.06
C TYR A 402 4.05 17.88 5.61
N LEU A 403 3.90 16.60 5.26
CA LEU A 403 2.89 15.74 5.85
C LEU A 403 3.12 15.54 7.36
N ALA A 404 4.37 15.34 7.80
CA ALA A 404 4.69 15.29 9.23
C ALA A 404 4.32 16.60 9.95
N LYS A 405 4.53 17.74 9.29
CA LYS A 405 4.10 19.04 9.79
C LYS A 405 2.57 19.17 9.83
N ALA A 406 1.87 18.66 8.83
CA ALA A 406 0.41 18.70 8.73
C ALA A 406 -0.27 17.96 9.88
N ILE A 407 0.24 16.77 10.27
CA ILE A 407 -0.29 16.00 11.40
C ILE A 407 0.18 16.51 12.77
N SER A 408 1.19 17.38 12.83
CA SER A 408 1.66 17.99 14.08
C SER A 408 0.60 18.92 14.72
N THR A 409 0.73 19.22 16.01
CA THR A 409 -0.17 20.16 16.71
C THR A 409 -0.13 21.55 16.07
N ALA A 410 0.99 21.94 15.48
CA ALA A 410 1.14 23.23 14.82
C ALA A 410 0.37 23.30 13.48
N GLY A 411 0.13 22.16 12.85
CA GLY A 411 -0.40 22.08 11.48
C GLY A 411 0.56 22.66 10.43
N LEU A 412 0.09 22.65 9.18
CA LEU A 412 0.79 23.18 8.01
C LEU A 412 -0.04 24.30 7.36
N ASP A 413 0.53 25.48 7.16
CA ASP A 413 -0.13 26.60 6.48
C ASP A 413 0.54 26.91 5.13
N ASP A 414 -0.14 27.72 4.31
CA ASP A 414 0.46 28.36 3.13
C ASP A 414 0.79 29.85 3.43
N PRO A 415 1.97 30.37 3.04
CA PRO A 415 3.08 29.66 2.39
C PRO A 415 3.72 28.64 3.32
N VAL A 416 4.11 27.50 2.76
CA VAL A 416 4.79 26.44 3.52
C VAL A 416 6.12 26.94 4.10
N PRO A 417 6.48 26.55 5.34
CA PRO A 417 7.73 26.97 5.95
C PRO A 417 8.94 26.29 5.31
N GLU A 418 10.12 26.91 5.34
CA GLU A 418 11.35 26.21 4.96
C GLU A 418 11.64 25.09 5.97
N MET A 419 11.82 23.85 5.49
CA MET A 419 12.05 22.66 6.32
C MET A 419 13.25 21.84 5.83
N PRO A 420 14.10 21.30 6.73
CA PRO A 420 15.20 20.43 6.32
C PRO A 420 14.70 19.10 5.75
N LEU A 421 15.44 18.58 4.76
CA LEU A 421 15.24 17.27 4.13
C LEU A 421 16.56 16.47 4.23
N PRO A 422 16.92 15.98 5.42
CA PRO A 422 18.20 15.30 5.65
C PRO A 422 18.33 13.97 4.89
N GLY A 423 17.20 13.37 4.50
CA GLY A 423 17.11 12.07 3.83
C GLY A 423 16.89 12.15 2.32
N SER A 424 17.09 13.32 1.70
CA SER A 424 16.76 13.51 0.28
C SER A 424 17.38 12.42 -0.61
N ILE A 425 16.59 11.92 -1.56
CA ILE A 425 17.02 10.87 -2.49
C ILE A 425 18.26 11.33 -3.28
N GLU A 426 18.34 12.60 -3.65
CA GLU A 426 19.51 13.17 -4.33
C GLU A 426 20.79 13.05 -3.54
N MET A 427 20.73 13.42 -2.25
CA MET A 427 21.93 13.43 -1.41
C MET A 427 22.35 11.99 -1.11
N SER A 428 21.39 11.07 -1.04
CA SER A 428 21.65 9.64 -0.95
C SER A 428 22.34 9.12 -2.23
N ALA A 429 21.83 9.45 -3.41
CA ALA A 429 22.43 9.07 -4.70
C ALA A 429 23.82 9.69 -4.89
N LEU A 430 23.99 10.97 -4.58
CA LEU A 430 25.27 11.67 -4.65
C LEU A 430 26.30 11.07 -3.68
N ARG A 431 25.87 10.71 -2.46
CA ARG A 431 26.73 10.04 -1.48
C ARG A 431 27.25 8.71 -2.03
N GLU A 432 26.38 7.91 -2.62
CA GLU A 432 26.77 6.62 -3.18
C GLU A 432 27.70 6.78 -4.38
N LEU A 433 27.42 7.73 -5.27
CA LEU A 433 28.33 8.07 -6.37
C LEU A 433 29.72 8.45 -5.86
N LEU A 434 29.80 9.31 -4.85
CA LEU A 434 31.08 9.70 -4.24
C LEU A 434 31.79 8.50 -3.60
N ARG A 435 31.04 7.59 -2.96
CA ARG A 435 31.57 6.34 -2.41
C ARG A 435 32.16 5.42 -3.49
N LEU A 436 31.47 5.29 -4.63
CA LEU A 436 31.96 4.55 -5.80
C LEU A 436 33.24 5.15 -6.38
N LEU A 437 33.41 6.48 -6.27
CA LEU A 437 34.64 7.19 -6.63
C LEU A 437 35.74 7.09 -5.56
N GLY A 438 35.52 6.33 -4.49
CA GLY A 438 36.47 6.12 -3.40
C GLY A 438 36.47 7.22 -2.33
N ILE A 439 35.49 8.13 -2.34
CA ILE A 439 35.29 9.16 -1.32
C ILE A 439 34.36 8.59 -0.26
N THR A 440 34.94 8.17 0.86
CA THR A 440 34.18 7.64 2.00
C THR A 440 33.65 8.80 2.85
N ASP A 441 32.40 8.67 3.30
CA ASP A 441 31.69 9.61 4.20
C ASP A 441 31.75 11.09 3.77
N PRO A 442 31.30 11.45 2.56
CA PRO A 442 31.25 12.83 2.14
C PRO A 442 30.30 13.64 3.03
N ILE A 443 30.76 14.79 3.52
CA ILE A 443 29.87 15.76 4.18
C ILE A 443 29.09 16.49 3.08
N LEU A 444 27.84 16.09 2.89
CA LEU A 444 26.91 16.74 1.98
C LEU A 444 26.06 17.78 2.71
N PRO A 445 25.63 18.87 2.05
CA PRO A 445 24.68 19.80 2.63
C PRO A 445 23.33 19.13 2.86
N ILE A 446 22.61 19.58 3.89
CA ILE A 446 21.19 19.24 4.07
C ILE A 446 20.40 20.09 3.07
N LEU A 447 19.59 19.45 2.23
CA LEU A 447 18.63 20.15 1.38
C LEU A 447 17.50 20.71 2.24
N ASN A 448 16.93 21.83 1.81
CA ASN A 448 15.75 22.39 2.45
C ASN A 448 14.61 22.41 1.46
N CYS A 449 13.46 21.92 1.88
CA CYS A 449 12.19 22.12 1.22
C CYS A 449 11.75 23.57 1.41
N ARG A 450 11.36 24.21 0.32
CA ARG A 450 10.84 25.58 0.23
C ARG A 450 9.45 25.62 -0.38
N SER A 451 9.10 24.59 -1.14
CA SER A 451 7.76 24.33 -1.66
C SER A 451 7.44 22.84 -1.61
N LEU A 452 6.16 22.47 -1.69
CA LEU A 452 5.74 21.08 -1.88
C LEU A 452 6.27 20.50 -3.20
N ASP A 453 6.41 21.37 -4.20
CA ASP A 453 6.80 21.02 -5.57
C ASP A 453 8.32 20.88 -5.75
N ASP A 454 9.12 21.15 -4.71
CA ASP A 454 10.57 20.98 -4.77
C ASP A 454 10.90 19.50 -5.04
N ALA A 455 11.56 19.25 -6.16
CA ALA A 455 11.91 17.93 -6.66
C ALA A 455 13.40 17.68 -6.46
N PHE A 456 14.20 17.85 -7.53
CA PHE A 456 15.61 17.49 -7.57
C PHE A 456 16.54 18.70 -7.78
N PHE A 457 17.58 18.85 -6.97
CA PHE A 457 18.69 19.81 -7.12
C PHE A 457 18.26 21.29 -7.22
N GLY A 458 17.17 21.63 -6.52
CA GLY A 458 16.59 22.97 -6.53
C GLY A 458 15.67 23.26 -7.73
N LEU A 459 15.35 22.24 -8.53
CA LEU A 459 14.26 22.25 -9.50
C LEU A 459 12.95 21.88 -8.81
N THR A 460 11.84 22.38 -9.33
CA THR A 460 10.52 21.84 -9.01
C THR A 460 10.16 20.64 -9.90
N TRP A 461 9.09 19.91 -9.59
CA TRP A 461 8.57 18.86 -10.46
C TRP A 461 8.13 19.42 -11.82
N ALA A 462 7.54 20.62 -11.83
CA ALA A 462 7.21 21.32 -13.07
C ALA A 462 8.46 21.68 -13.89
N ASP A 463 9.52 22.18 -13.24
CA ASP A 463 10.81 22.45 -13.90
C ASP A 463 11.42 21.16 -14.47
N PHE A 464 11.29 20.05 -13.76
CA PHE A 464 11.78 18.74 -14.22
C PHE A 464 11.00 18.24 -15.44
N LEU A 465 9.67 18.28 -15.41
CA LEU A 465 8.79 17.88 -16.51
C LEU A 465 9.00 18.73 -17.78
N SER A 466 9.19 20.04 -17.59
CA SER A 466 9.47 20.99 -18.68
C SER A 466 10.95 21.04 -19.09
N GLY A 467 11.81 20.24 -18.44
CA GLY A 467 13.24 20.22 -18.68
C GLY A 467 13.58 19.76 -20.10
N GLU A 468 14.42 20.54 -20.78
CA GLU A 468 14.92 20.20 -22.10
C GLU A 468 16.41 19.84 -22.06
N ILE A 469 16.79 18.83 -22.85
CA ILE A 469 18.19 18.50 -23.16
C ILE A 469 18.37 18.66 -24.67
N PHE A 470 19.34 19.47 -25.07
CA PHE A 470 19.60 19.81 -26.49
C PHE A 470 18.37 20.38 -27.24
N GLY A 471 17.47 21.08 -26.53
CA GLY A 471 16.26 21.68 -27.10
C GLY A 471 15.12 20.68 -27.35
N ARG A 472 15.16 19.52 -26.68
CA ARG A 472 14.11 18.50 -26.70
C ARG A 472 13.73 18.12 -25.28
N PRO A 473 12.45 17.82 -24.99
CA PRO A 473 12.06 17.31 -23.69
C PRO A 473 12.90 16.10 -23.29
N TRP A 474 13.34 16.04 -22.04
CA TRP A 474 14.26 14.99 -21.60
C TRP A 474 13.67 13.58 -21.75
N TYR A 475 12.35 13.44 -21.57
CA TYR A 475 11.66 12.16 -21.68
C TYR A 475 11.64 11.64 -23.12
N GLU A 476 11.65 12.51 -24.14
CA GLU A 476 11.83 12.08 -25.54
C GLU A 476 13.18 11.41 -25.76
N ILE A 477 14.24 11.93 -25.12
CA ILE A 477 15.55 11.30 -25.16
C ILE A 477 15.52 9.98 -24.40
N ALA A 478 14.81 9.90 -23.28
CA ALA A 478 14.62 8.65 -22.55
C ALA A 478 13.92 7.59 -23.42
N PHE A 479 12.91 7.95 -24.21
CA PHE A 479 12.26 7.06 -25.19
C PHE A 479 13.24 6.53 -26.24
N GLU A 480 14.10 7.40 -26.79
CA GLU A 480 15.14 6.97 -27.74
C GLU A 480 16.18 6.04 -27.10
N VAL A 481 16.54 6.29 -25.84
CA VAL A 481 17.44 5.41 -25.08
C VAL A 481 16.75 4.08 -24.75
N ALA A 482 15.46 4.08 -24.44
CA ALA A 482 14.64 2.89 -24.22
C ALA A 482 14.58 2.01 -25.47
N ASP A 483 14.46 2.63 -26.64
CA ASP A 483 14.52 1.90 -27.91
C ASP A 483 15.92 1.34 -28.20
N LEU A 484 16.99 2.08 -27.89
CA LEU A 484 18.36 1.62 -28.17
C LEU A 484 18.89 0.60 -27.15
N PHE A 485 18.47 0.70 -25.90
CA PHE A 485 18.97 -0.08 -24.76
C PHE A 485 17.83 -0.53 -23.82
N PRO A 486 16.83 -1.29 -24.31
CA PRO A 486 15.65 -1.66 -23.54
C PRO A 486 16.00 -2.44 -22.25
N GLU A 487 17.06 -3.24 -22.27
CA GLU A 487 17.51 -4.06 -21.13
C GLU A 487 17.95 -3.26 -19.89
N LEU A 488 18.13 -1.94 -20.00
CA LEU A 488 18.43 -1.10 -18.85
C LEU A 488 17.17 -0.82 -18.01
N PHE A 489 16.00 -0.84 -18.64
CA PHE A 489 14.78 -0.23 -18.11
C PHE A 489 14.07 -1.07 -17.02
N PRO A 490 14.01 -2.42 -17.08
CA PRO A 490 13.42 -3.21 -15.99
C PRO A 490 14.07 -2.93 -14.63
N THR A 491 15.40 -2.87 -14.58
CA THR A 491 16.12 -2.55 -13.33
C THR A 491 15.98 -1.07 -12.95
N LEU A 492 16.00 -0.17 -13.94
CA LEU A 492 16.00 1.28 -13.73
C LEU A 492 14.66 1.80 -13.22
N ILE A 493 13.60 1.48 -13.95
CA ILE A 493 12.26 1.99 -13.69
C ILE A 493 11.66 1.23 -12.52
N GLY A 494 11.74 -0.10 -12.50
CA GLY A 494 11.07 -0.91 -11.48
C GLY A 494 11.44 -0.51 -10.05
N SER A 495 12.72 -0.18 -9.81
CA SER A 495 13.17 0.28 -8.48
C SER A 495 12.78 1.73 -8.17
N SER A 496 12.76 2.61 -9.17
CA SER A 496 12.47 4.04 -8.95
C SER A 496 10.97 4.30 -8.79
N ALA A 497 10.14 3.50 -9.43
CA ALA A 497 8.70 3.73 -9.50
C ALA A 497 8.01 3.48 -8.14
N ASP A 498 8.57 2.59 -7.31
CA ASP A 498 8.15 2.39 -5.92
C ASP A 498 8.40 3.65 -5.07
N ASP A 499 9.58 4.28 -5.19
CA ASP A 499 9.94 5.52 -4.48
C ASP A 499 8.99 6.69 -4.81
N PHE A 500 8.48 6.78 -6.04
CA PHE A 500 7.54 7.83 -6.45
C PHE A 500 6.18 7.69 -5.76
N SER A 501 5.69 6.46 -5.59
CA SER A 501 4.38 6.19 -4.98
C SER A 501 4.25 6.78 -3.56
N GLU A 502 5.37 6.81 -2.81
CA GLU A 502 5.43 7.41 -1.48
C GLU A 502 5.30 8.94 -1.51
N MET A 503 5.92 9.58 -2.52
CA MET A 503 5.85 11.03 -2.72
C MET A 503 4.43 11.45 -3.09
N GLU A 504 3.79 10.66 -3.95
CA GLU A 504 2.40 10.87 -4.37
C GLU A 504 1.44 10.76 -3.20
N MET A 505 1.58 9.71 -2.40
CA MET A 505 0.77 9.56 -1.20
C MET A 505 1.03 10.69 -0.21
N GLY A 506 2.27 11.15 -0.09
CA GLY A 506 2.61 12.36 0.66
C GLY A 506 1.86 13.59 0.17
N ALA A 507 1.86 13.84 -1.14
CA ALA A 507 1.19 14.99 -1.76
C ALA A 507 -0.34 14.89 -1.66
N MET A 508 -0.91 13.70 -1.92
CA MET A 508 -2.34 13.39 -1.74
C MET A 508 -2.77 13.61 -0.29
N ALA A 509 -1.99 13.14 0.69
CA ALA A 509 -2.29 13.33 2.10
C ALA A 509 -2.24 14.80 2.52
N VAL A 510 -1.28 15.59 2.03
CA VAL A 510 -1.24 17.05 2.27
C VAL A 510 -2.44 17.74 1.61
N CYS A 511 -2.84 17.33 0.40
CA CYS A 511 -4.05 17.82 -0.25
C CYS A 511 -5.30 17.48 0.59
N TYR A 512 -5.44 16.25 1.10
CA TYR A 512 -6.54 15.85 1.96
C TYR A 512 -6.56 16.66 3.27
N TYR A 513 -5.41 16.85 3.92
CA TYR A 513 -5.26 17.74 5.06
C TYR A 513 -5.74 19.17 4.75
N ALA A 514 -5.33 19.72 3.61
CA ALA A 514 -5.72 21.06 3.20
C ALA A 514 -7.23 21.17 3.00
N LYS A 515 -7.88 20.15 2.42
CA LYS A 515 -9.35 20.08 2.27
C LYS A 515 -10.06 20.08 3.62
N ILE A 516 -9.68 19.18 4.54
CA ILE A 516 -10.37 19.02 5.84
C ILE A 516 -10.11 20.21 6.78
N THR A 517 -9.03 20.97 6.55
CA THR A 517 -8.72 22.20 7.30
C THR A 517 -9.09 23.49 6.55
N GLU A 518 -9.78 23.39 5.41
CA GLU A 518 -10.27 24.50 4.59
C GLU A 518 -9.14 25.47 4.12
N LYS A 519 -7.94 24.94 3.82
CA LYS A 519 -6.77 25.71 3.36
C LYS A 519 -6.63 25.67 1.84
N THR A 520 -7.45 26.45 1.14
CA THR A 520 -7.56 26.43 -0.32
C THR A 520 -6.23 26.66 -1.07
N ASP A 521 -5.35 27.55 -0.59
CA ASP A 521 -4.07 27.80 -1.26
C ASP A 521 -3.08 26.63 -1.10
N LEU A 522 -3.08 26.00 0.08
CA LEU A 522 -2.32 24.77 0.33
C LEU A 522 -2.87 23.61 -0.51
N GLU A 523 -4.20 23.50 -0.63
CA GLU A 523 -4.85 22.49 -1.48
C GLU A 523 -4.44 22.67 -2.94
N ARG A 524 -4.45 23.90 -3.46
CA ARG A 524 -4.02 24.20 -4.84
C ARG A 524 -2.57 23.77 -5.06
N THR A 525 -1.68 24.11 -4.12
CA THR A 525 -0.26 23.75 -4.22
C THR A 525 -0.04 22.24 -4.18
N ALA A 526 -0.69 21.55 -3.25
CA ALA A 526 -0.60 20.08 -3.15
C ALA A 526 -1.17 19.39 -4.39
N ARG A 527 -2.30 19.88 -4.92
CA ARG A 527 -2.92 19.38 -6.16
C ARG A 527 -1.99 19.56 -7.36
N HIS A 528 -1.35 20.71 -7.49
CA HIS A 528 -0.38 20.97 -8.57
C HIS A 528 0.80 19.98 -8.51
N THR A 529 1.41 19.81 -7.33
CA THR A 529 2.49 18.83 -7.14
C THR A 529 2.04 17.40 -7.45
N LEU A 530 0.85 17.02 -7.00
CA LEU A 530 0.30 15.70 -7.31
C LEU A 530 0.05 15.51 -8.81
N SER A 531 -0.42 16.54 -9.52
CA SER A 531 -0.57 16.49 -10.98
C SER A 531 0.76 16.20 -11.67
N ASN A 532 1.84 16.87 -11.25
CA ASN A 532 3.16 16.65 -11.82
C ASN A 532 3.67 15.22 -11.56
N LEU A 533 3.41 14.66 -10.38
CA LEU A 533 3.80 13.29 -10.06
C LEU A 533 3.00 12.26 -10.87
N VAL A 534 1.68 12.46 -11.04
CA VAL A 534 0.84 11.61 -11.89
C VAL A 534 1.32 11.63 -13.34
N ASP A 535 1.69 12.79 -13.88
CA ASP A 535 2.27 12.90 -15.22
C ASP A 535 3.63 12.18 -15.32
N MET A 536 4.40 12.11 -14.23
CA MET A 536 5.62 11.30 -14.18
C MET A 536 5.33 9.80 -14.32
N HIS A 537 4.33 9.27 -13.61
CA HIS A 537 3.96 7.86 -13.77
C HIS A 537 3.47 7.54 -15.19
N ARG A 538 2.76 8.46 -15.84
CA ARG A 538 2.40 8.28 -17.26
C ARG A 538 3.63 8.17 -18.15
N ILE A 539 4.59 9.07 -17.99
CA ILE A 539 5.85 9.02 -18.73
C ILE A 539 6.60 7.71 -18.46
N LEU A 540 6.67 7.25 -17.20
CA LEU A 540 7.32 5.99 -16.84
C LEU A 540 6.62 4.76 -17.43
N ALA A 541 5.28 4.73 -17.41
CA ALA A 541 4.49 3.66 -18.02
C ALA A 541 4.68 3.62 -19.54
N GLU A 542 4.61 4.78 -20.21
CA GLU A 542 4.90 4.90 -21.64
C GLU A 542 6.32 4.43 -21.98
N LEU A 543 7.32 4.77 -21.16
CA LEU A 543 8.70 4.34 -21.35
C LEU A 543 8.83 2.81 -21.28
N ALA A 544 8.11 2.17 -20.37
CA ALA A 544 8.09 0.71 -20.29
C ALA A 544 7.43 0.05 -21.50
N TYR A 545 6.29 0.58 -21.97
CA TYR A 545 5.69 0.10 -23.23
C TYR A 545 6.64 0.28 -24.41
N SER A 546 7.33 1.42 -24.49
CA SER A 546 8.31 1.69 -25.54
C SER A 546 9.50 0.73 -25.47
N ALA A 547 10.04 0.47 -24.27
CA ALA A 547 11.13 -0.49 -24.07
C ALA A 547 10.69 -1.93 -24.44
N ALA A 548 9.49 -2.33 -24.02
CA ALA A 548 8.95 -3.65 -24.30
C ALA A 548 8.63 -3.86 -25.79
N ALA A 549 8.20 -2.81 -26.50
CA ALA A 549 7.92 -2.84 -27.94
C ALA A 549 9.17 -2.68 -28.82
N SER A 550 10.34 -2.43 -28.24
CA SER A 550 11.55 -2.14 -29.01
C SER A 550 12.01 -3.35 -29.85
N PRO A 551 12.35 -3.17 -31.13
CA PRO A 551 12.96 -4.22 -31.95
C PRO A 551 14.37 -4.61 -31.48
N ASN A 552 15.00 -3.81 -30.60
CA ASN A 552 16.32 -4.08 -30.05
C ASN A 552 16.27 -4.88 -28.74
N ARG A 553 15.08 -5.26 -28.26
CA ARG A 553 14.88 -6.08 -27.05
C ARG A 553 15.59 -7.43 -27.19
N GLN A 554 16.35 -7.79 -26.16
CA GLN A 554 17.16 -9.01 -26.06
C GLN A 554 17.05 -9.61 -24.65
N GLY A 555 16.29 -10.69 -24.49
CA GLY A 555 16.20 -11.35 -23.19
C GLY A 555 14.90 -12.10 -23.05
N ASP A 556 14.60 -12.47 -21.81
CA ASP A 556 13.31 -13.05 -21.45
C ASP A 556 12.23 -11.97 -21.53
N GLY A 557 11.11 -12.27 -22.18
CA GLY A 557 9.97 -11.35 -22.26
C GLY A 557 9.29 -11.13 -20.91
N THR A 558 9.42 -12.10 -19.99
CA THR A 558 8.75 -12.06 -18.69
C THR A 558 9.16 -10.86 -17.83
N GLU A 559 10.44 -10.44 -17.86
CA GLU A 559 10.91 -9.28 -17.09
C GLU A 559 10.25 -7.97 -17.55
N PHE A 560 9.91 -7.86 -18.84
CA PHE A 560 9.19 -6.70 -19.38
C PHE A 560 7.69 -6.78 -19.11
N ASP A 561 7.11 -7.97 -19.16
CA ASP A 561 5.70 -8.17 -18.83
C ASP A 561 5.45 -7.84 -17.34
N ASP A 562 6.35 -8.25 -16.44
CA ASP A 562 6.32 -7.90 -15.02
C ASP A 562 6.49 -6.39 -14.80
N LEU A 563 7.40 -5.75 -15.54
CA LEU A 563 7.60 -4.30 -15.49
C LEU A 563 6.33 -3.55 -15.93
N ILE A 564 5.72 -3.95 -17.03
CA ILE A 564 4.48 -3.34 -17.54
C ILE A 564 3.37 -3.50 -16.51
N ALA A 565 3.14 -4.73 -16.02
CA ALA A 565 2.11 -4.99 -15.03
C ALA A 565 2.31 -4.14 -13.76
N SER A 566 3.56 -4.00 -13.30
CA SER A 566 3.89 -3.16 -12.14
C SER A 566 3.61 -1.68 -12.39
N LEU A 567 3.89 -1.16 -13.58
CA LEU A 567 3.68 0.26 -13.90
C LEU A 567 2.22 0.59 -14.22
N GLU A 568 1.47 -0.35 -14.81
CA GLU A 568 0.02 -0.23 -14.96
C GLU A 568 -0.67 -0.14 -13.61
N ASP A 569 -0.26 -0.98 -12.64
CA ASP A 569 -0.79 -0.94 -11.27
C ASP A 569 -0.44 0.39 -10.57
N GLN A 570 0.78 0.88 -10.75
CA GLN A 570 1.18 2.19 -10.19
C GLN A 570 0.46 3.36 -10.84
N LEU A 571 0.31 3.37 -12.17
CA LEU A 571 -0.44 4.41 -12.89
C LEU A 571 -1.91 4.41 -12.45
N TYR A 572 -2.50 3.23 -12.25
CA TYR A 572 -3.83 3.10 -11.66
C TYR A 572 -3.93 3.79 -10.29
N TYR A 573 -3.01 3.50 -9.36
CA TYR A 573 -3.02 4.14 -8.05
C TYR A 573 -2.73 5.64 -8.11
N ALA A 574 -1.82 6.09 -8.98
CA ALA A 574 -1.52 7.50 -9.19
C ALA A 574 -2.77 8.25 -9.68
N ALA A 575 -3.50 7.69 -10.65
CA ALA A 575 -4.75 8.24 -11.15
C ALA A 575 -5.84 8.30 -10.05
N LEU A 576 -5.95 7.25 -9.22
CA LEU A 576 -6.86 7.26 -8.07
C LEU A 576 -6.52 8.37 -7.08
N MET A 577 -5.26 8.50 -6.68
CA MET A 577 -4.79 9.53 -5.74
C MET A 577 -5.00 10.94 -6.31
N GLY A 578 -4.68 11.14 -7.60
CA GLY A 578 -4.93 12.38 -8.33
C GLY A 578 -6.40 12.78 -8.31
N ALA A 579 -7.29 11.88 -8.72
CA ALA A 579 -8.73 12.13 -8.81
C ALA A 579 -9.35 12.55 -7.48
N GLN A 580 -8.91 11.95 -6.37
CA GLN A 580 -9.37 12.33 -5.02
C GLN A 580 -9.00 13.77 -4.65
N CYS A 581 -7.97 14.32 -5.27
CA CYS A 581 -7.55 15.70 -5.14
C CYS A 581 -8.11 16.62 -6.23
N GLY A 582 -8.91 16.10 -7.15
CA GLY A 582 -9.43 16.85 -8.30
C GLY A 582 -8.37 17.12 -9.35
N VAL A 583 -7.38 16.23 -9.49
CA VAL A 583 -6.50 16.12 -10.66
C VAL A 583 -7.20 15.20 -11.66
N ASP A 584 -7.41 15.67 -12.88
CA ASP A 584 -8.04 14.86 -13.91
C ASP A 584 -7.08 13.77 -14.43
N ALA A 585 -7.63 12.58 -14.66
CA ALA A 585 -6.94 11.49 -15.32
C ALA A 585 -7.84 10.88 -16.42
N PRO A 586 -7.25 10.45 -17.56
CA PRO A 586 -7.93 9.66 -18.57
C PRO A 586 -8.66 8.46 -17.95
N ARG A 587 -9.77 8.05 -18.58
CA ARG A 587 -10.60 6.97 -18.03
C ARG A 587 -9.90 5.61 -18.14
N GLU A 588 -8.99 5.50 -19.09
CA GLU A 588 -8.14 4.35 -19.37
C GLU A 588 -7.21 4.03 -18.20
N ASP A 589 -6.69 5.06 -17.51
CA ASP A 589 -5.80 4.91 -16.36
C ASP A 589 -6.46 4.14 -15.20
N TYR A 590 -7.80 4.15 -15.10
CA TYR A 590 -8.52 3.38 -14.08
C TYR A 590 -8.72 1.89 -14.45
N ASN A 591 -8.31 1.45 -15.64
CA ASN A 591 -8.43 0.07 -16.13
C ASN A 591 -9.82 -0.57 -15.88
N GLY A 592 -10.89 0.23 -15.99
CA GLY A 592 -12.25 -0.22 -15.70
C GLY A 592 -12.50 -0.72 -14.27
N PHE A 593 -11.62 -0.38 -13.31
CA PHE A 593 -11.60 -0.86 -11.93
C PHE A 593 -11.40 -2.37 -11.76
N SER A 594 -10.70 -3.01 -12.71
CA SER A 594 -10.36 -4.44 -12.64
C SER A 594 -9.52 -4.78 -11.40
N THR A 595 -8.56 -3.92 -11.04
CA THR A 595 -7.73 -4.05 -9.83
C THR A 595 -8.59 -4.04 -8.56
N ALA A 596 -9.50 -3.07 -8.40
CA ALA A 596 -10.43 -3.02 -7.27
C ALA A 596 -11.33 -4.27 -7.19
N GLU A 597 -11.87 -4.71 -8.34
CA GLU A 597 -12.70 -5.92 -8.40
C GLU A 597 -11.93 -7.16 -7.96
N ALA A 598 -10.69 -7.35 -8.44
CA ALA A 598 -9.84 -8.47 -8.07
C ALA A 598 -9.52 -8.46 -6.56
N GLN A 599 -9.22 -7.29 -5.99
CA GLN A 599 -8.96 -7.13 -4.56
C GLN A 599 -10.20 -7.45 -3.71
N ASN A 600 -11.37 -6.92 -4.07
CA ASN A 600 -12.62 -7.19 -3.37
C ASN A 600 -13.00 -8.68 -3.46
N ALA A 601 -12.87 -9.29 -4.64
CA ALA A 601 -13.12 -10.71 -4.83
C ALA A 601 -12.16 -11.60 -4.01
N TYR A 602 -10.88 -11.23 -3.94
CA TYR A 602 -9.90 -11.92 -3.10
C TYR A 602 -10.27 -11.85 -1.61
N LEU A 603 -10.63 -10.66 -1.12
CA LEU A 603 -11.12 -10.45 0.25
C LEU A 603 -12.37 -11.28 0.55
N GLU A 604 -13.37 -11.32 -0.34
CA GLU A 604 -14.58 -12.12 -0.14
C GLU A 604 -14.28 -13.62 -0.17
N SER A 605 -13.35 -14.06 -1.01
CA SER A 605 -13.04 -15.48 -1.20
C SER A 605 -12.59 -16.18 0.08
N ILE A 606 -11.95 -15.46 1.01
CA ILE A 606 -11.44 -16.04 2.25
C ILE A 606 -12.57 -16.48 3.19
N LEU A 607 -13.76 -15.88 3.10
CA LEU A 607 -14.94 -16.30 3.87
C LEU A 607 -15.42 -17.70 3.46
N ALA A 608 -15.11 -18.14 2.24
CA ALA A 608 -15.45 -19.45 1.71
C ALA A 608 -14.34 -20.50 1.92
N LEU A 609 -13.32 -20.20 2.71
CA LEU A 609 -12.20 -21.10 2.98
C LEU A 609 -12.71 -22.47 3.48
N GLY A 610 -12.28 -23.54 2.79
CA GLY A 610 -12.50 -24.92 3.22
C GLY A 610 -11.56 -25.33 4.37
N ASP A 611 -11.76 -26.52 4.92
CA ASP A 611 -10.85 -27.03 5.96
C ASP A 611 -9.45 -27.21 5.38
N THR A 612 -8.47 -26.66 6.08
CA THR A 612 -7.06 -26.69 5.68
C THR A 612 -6.39 -27.99 6.12
N SER A 613 -5.55 -28.57 5.26
CA SER A 613 -4.82 -29.80 5.54
C SER A 613 -3.34 -29.53 5.85
N PRO A 614 -2.71 -30.29 6.75
CA PRO A 614 -1.28 -30.22 6.96
C PRO A 614 -0.51 -30.38 5.66
N TRP A 615 0.56 -29.61 5.49
CA TRP A 615 1.41 -29.68 4.32
C TRP A 615 2.10 -31.05 4.22
N ALA A 616 2.53 -31.39 3.00
CA ALA A 616 3.37 -32.56 2.79
C ALA A 616 4.68 -32.40 3.57
N LEU A 617 5.07 -33.44 4.32
CA LEU A 617 6.31 -33.38 5.09
C LEU A 617 7.52 -33.36 4.16
N LEU A 618 8.35 -32.34 4.29
CA LEU A 618 9.65 -32.24 3.66
C LEU A 618 10.58 -33.34 4.21
N THR A 619 11.42 -33.89 3.34
CA THR A 619 12.53 -34.74 3.76
C THR A 619 13.69 -33.89 4.27
N ASP A 620 14.63 -34.49 5.01
CA ASP A 620 15.85 -33.79 5.42
C ASP A 620 16.68 -33.33 4.19
N GLU A 621 16.59 -34.05 3.06
CA GLU A 621 17.23 -33.68 1.79
C GLU A 621 16.57 -32.45 1.18
N ASP A 622 15.24 -32.38 1.14
CA ASP A 622 14.51 -31.19 0.65
C ASP A 622 14.82 -29.94 1.49
N ILE A 623 14.86 -30.11 2.82
CA ILE A 623 15.22 -29.03 3.75
C ILE A 623 16.64 -28.53 3.48
N GLN A 624 17.59 -29.46 3.35
CA GLN A 624 18.98 -29.14 3.03
C GLN A 624 19.09 -28.40 1.70
N THR A 625 18.48 -28.93 0.63
CA THR A 625 18.53 -28.32 -0.70
C THR A 625 17.97 -26.90 -0.71
N ALA A 626 16.84 -26.66 -0.04
CA ALA A 626 16.25 -25.32 0.03
C ALA A 626 17.19 -24.31 0.71
N ILE A 627 17.83 -24.72 1.81
CA ILE A 627 18.76 -23.86 2.56
C ILE A 627 20.06 -23.64 1.75
N ASP A 628 20.63 -24.70 1.17
CA ASP A 628 21.86 -24.62 0.38
C ASP A 628 21.70 -23.73 -0.86
N ASN A 629 20.58 -23.84 -1.58
CA ASN A 629 20.28 -22.98 -2.72
C ASN A 629 20.26 -21.51 -2.32
N ARG A 630 19.56 -21.19 -1.22
CA ARG A 630 19.50 -19.81 -0.73
C ARG A 630 20.87 -19.31 -0.24
N LEU A 631 21.66 -20.14 0.44
CA LEU A 631 23.03 -19.77 0.82
C LEU A 631 23.93 -19.52 -0.39
N ALA A 632 23.75 -20.26 -1.48
CA ALA A 632 24.51 -20.07 -2.72
C ALA A 632 24.19 -18.71 -3.38
N GLU A 633 22.93 -18.29 -3.38
CA GLU A 633 22.52 -16.94 -3.83
C GLU A 633 23.20 -15.85 -2.99
N LEU A 634 23.18 -15.99 -1.66
CA LEU A 634 23.71 -14.99 -0.74
C LEU A 634 25.23 -14.87 -0.77
N ALA A 635 25.94 -15.94 -1.14
CA ALA A 635 27.41 -15.94 -1.20
C ALA A 635 27.96 -14.89 -2.19
N ALA A 636 27.18 -14.51 -3.21
CA ALA A 636 27.57 -13.50 -4.19
C ALA A 636 27.22 -12.07 -3.73
N ASP A 637 25.99 -11.88 -3.21
CA ASP A 637 25.40 -10.55 -3.04
C ASP A 637 25.27 -10.10 -1.57
N GLU A 638 25.17 -11.03 -0.62
CA GLU A 638 24.97 -10.76 0.82
C GLU A 638 25.91 -11.62 1.69
N TYR A 639 27.21 -11.64 1.34
CA TYR A 639 28.22 -12.54 1.94
C TYR A 639 28.27 -12.52 3.49
N TRP A 640 27.83 -11.44 4.12
CA TRP A 640 27.79 -11.31 5.57
C TRP A 640 26.69 -12.18 6.22
N LEU A 641 25.55 -12.39 5.55
CA LEU A 641 24.53 -13.35 6.01
C LEU A 641 25.03 -14.78 5.91
N TYR A 642 25.72 -15.07 4.81
CA TYR A 642 26.41 -16.33 4.61
C TYR A 642 27.39 -16.59 5.75
N ASP A 643 28.28 -15.65 6.07
CA ASP A 643 29.26 -15.79 7.15
C ASP A 643 28.59 -15.99 8.52
N ARG A 644 27.52 -15.26 8.82
CA ARG A 644 26.75 -15.40 10.08
C ARG A 644 26.10 -16.76 10.22
N TYR A 645 25.52 -17.28 9.14
CA TYR A 645 24.94 -18.62 9.13
C TYR A 645 25.98 -19.66 9.57
N TYR A 646 27.14 -19.67 8.92
CA TYR A 646 28.21 -20.62 9.24
C TYR A 646 28.86 -20.37 10.60
N GLU A 647 28.92 -19.13 11.07
CA GLU A 647 29.37 -18.82 12.44
C GLU A 647 28.47 -19.48 13.49
N ARG A 648 27.13 -19.43 13.30
CA ARG A 648 26.19 -20.00 14.26
C ARG A 648 26.04 -21.52 14.13
N PHE A 649 25.89 -22.01 12.91
CA PHE A 649 25.44 -23.38 12.66
C PHE A 649 26.54 -24.31 12.17
N GLY A 650 27.63 -23.78 11.60
CA GLY A 650 28.61 -24.57 10.87
C GLY A 650 27.92 -25.42 9.80
N ASP A 651 28.19 -26.73 9.82
CA ASP A 651 27.60 -27.69 8.87
C ASP A 651 26.23 -28.25 9.32
N THR A 652 25.61 -27.69 10.37
CA THR A 652 24.35 -28.21 10.94
C THR A 652 23.15 -27.41 10.44
N TYR A 653 22.24 -28.03 9.68
CA TYR A 653 20.99 -27.36 9.30
C TYR A 653 20.11 -27.07 10.53
N PRO A 654 19.53 -25.86 10.66
CA PRO A 654 18.77 -25.43 11.84
C PRO A 654 17.36 -26.02 11.94
N VAL A 655 16.92 -26.77 10.93
CA VAL A 655 15.61 -27.42 10.87
C VAL A 655 15.84 -28.87 10.41
N ARG A 656 15.08 -29.81 11.00
CA ARG A 656 15.10 -31.22 10.58
C ARG A 656 13.74 -31.86 10.76
N ARG A 657 13.51 -32.95 10.05
CA ARG A 657 12.33 -33.79 10.27
C ARG A 657 12.45 -34.56 11.58
N ALA A 658 11.34 -34.64 12.33
CA ALA A 658 11.23 -35.38 13.57
C ALA A 658 9.90 -36.14 13.63
N GLY A 659 9.91 -37.41 13.19
CA GLY A 659 8.70 -38.22 13.11
C GLY A 659 7.70 -37.68 12.09
N ASP A 660 6.52 -37.31 12.58
CA ASP A 660 5.41 -36.74 11.79
C ASP A 660 5.39 -35.19 11.80
N GLY A 661 6.43 -34.56 12.35
CA GLY A 661 6.61 -33.11 12.35
C GLY A 661 8.09 -32.75 12.21
N TYR A 662 8.49 -31.65 12.83
CA TYR A 662 9.83 -31.10 12.71
C TYR A 662 10.43 -30.78 14.06
N GLU A 663 11.75 -30.62 14.08
CA GLU A 663 12.45 -29.92 15.15
C GLU A 663 13.23 -28.77 14.53
N ALA A 664 13.33 -27.66 15.25
CA ALA A 664 14.13 -26.50 14.88
C ALA A 664 15.06 -26.09 16.03
N ILE A 665 16.19 -25.48 15.71
CA ILE A 665 17.09 -24.89 16.70
C ILE A 665 16.47 -23.59 17.19
N GLY A 666 16.29 -23.44 18.50
CA GLY A 666 15.77 -22.22 19.12
C GLY A 666 16.79 -21.10 19.31
N ALA A 667 16.30 -19.99 19.86
CA ALA A 667 17.12 -18.87 20.32
C ALA A 667 18.24 -19.32 21.27
N ASP A 668 17.94 -20.26 22.16
CA ASP A 668 18.85 -20.82 23.17
C ASP A 668 19.84 -21.87 22.62
N GLY A 669 19.76 -22.17 21.32
CA GLY A 669 20.58 -23.16 20.63
C GLY A 669 20.15 -24.61 20.82
N ASN A 670 19.05 -24.87 21.54
CA ASN A 670 18.52 -26.22 21.72
C ASN A 670 17.52 -26.58 20.61
N TRP A 671 17.41 -27.89 20.31
CA TRP A 671 16.35 -28.40 19.46
C TRP A 671 15.02 -28.36 20.20
N GLN A 672 14.00 -27.80 19.55
CA GLN A 672 12.62 -27.76 20.02
C GLN A 672 11.67 -28.23 18.94
N ALA A 673 10.50 -28.71 19.34
CA ALA A 673 9.47 -29.17 18.42
C ALA A 673 8.97 -28.01 17.56
N ALA A 674 8.84 -28.27 16.25
CA ALA A 674 8.20 -27.38 15.29
C ALA A 674 7.00 -28.09 14.64
N GLU A 675 5.95 -27.33 14.43
CA GLU A 675 4.67 -27.76 13.88
C GLU A 675 4.79 -28.12 12.40
N ASN A 676 3.92 -29.02 11.92
CA ASN A 676 3.68 -29.16 10.48
C ASN A 676 2.58 -28.16 10.10
N PRO A 677 2.89 -27.07 9.39
CA PRO A 677 1.90 -26.05 9.08
C PRO A 677 0.75 -26.63 8.26
N ARG A 678 -0.42 -26.02 8.42
CA ARG A 678 -1.58 -26.24 7.54
C ARG A 678 -2.14 -24.93 7.00
N HIS A 679 -1.52 -23.82 7.38
CA HIS A 679 -2.02 -22.49 7.09
C HIS A 679 -1.89 -22.17 5.60
N ILE A 680 -2.80 -21.35 5.11
CA ILE A 680 -2.68 -20.68 3.82
C ILE A 680 -2.31 -19.22 4.05
N GLN A 681 -1.53 -18.65 3.14
CA GLN A 681 -1.18 -17.23 3.21
C GLN A 681 -2.36 -16.39 2.70
N PHE A 682 -2.68 -15.35 3.46
CA PHE A 682 -3.60 -14.28 3.11
C PHE A 682 -2.85 -12.96 3.26
N SER A 683 -2.54 -12.31 2.14
CA SER A 683 -1.69 -11.12 2.14
C SER A 683 -2.00 -10.17 0.99
N ALA A 684 -1.40 -8.97 1.04
CA ALA A 684 -1.46 -7.98 -0.04
C ALA A 684 -2.88 -7.55 -0.44
N SER A 685 -3.80 -7.52 0.54
CA SER A 685 -5.17 -7.07 0.34
C SER A 685 -5.37 -5.64 0.86
N ASN A 686 -5.90 -4.76 0.01
CA ASN A 686 -6.32 -3.40 0.39
C ASN A 686 -7.83 -3.38 0.65
N LEU A 687 -8.25 -2.79 1.78
CA LEU A 687 -9.66 -2.60 2.06
C LEU A 687 -10.19 -1.36 1.31
N LEU A 688 -11.06 -1.57 0.31
CA LEU A 688 -11.91 -0.52 -0.29
C LEU A 688 -11.11 0.68 -0.85
N TYR A 689 -9.94 0.45 -1.46
CA TYR A 689 -8.99 1.50 -1.80
C TYR A 689 -9.58 2.63 -2.67
N ASP A 690 -10.44 2.28 -3.62
CA ASP A 690 -11.06 3.20 -4.58
C ASP A 690 -12.29 3.92 -4.02
N LEU A 691 -12.89 3.39 -2.96
CA LEU A 691 -14.15 3.89 -2.40
C LEU A 691 -14.14 5.40 -2.11
N PRO A 692 -13.04 6.02 -1.63
CA PRO A 692 -12.95 7.46 -1.43
C PRO A 692 -13.28 8.30 -2.67
N LEU A 693 -13.19 7.76 -3.89
CA LEU A 693 -13.69 8.44 -5.09
C LEU A 693 -15.19 8.74 -5.02
N CYS A 694 -15.99 7.89 -4.36
CA CYS A 694 -17.42 8.13 -4.18
C CYS A 694 -17.73 9.44 -3.46
N THR A 695 -16.81 9.90 -2.60
CA THR A 695 -16.93 11.20 -1.93
C THR A 695 -16.20 12.31 -2.68
N ASN A 696 -14.98 12.04 -3.17
CA ASN A 696 -14.07 13.08 -3.63
C ASN A 696 -14.11 13.32 -5.16
N ALA A 697 -14.53 12.32 -5.94
CA ALA A 697 -14.60 12.36 -7.40
C ALA A 697 -15.79 11.54 -7.93
N PRO A 698 -17.04 11.87 -7.55
CA PRO A 698 -18.21 11.05 -7.86
C PRO A 698 -18.50 10.93 -9.37
N TRP A 699 -17.93 11.80 -10.21
CA TRP A 699 -18.00 11.70 -11.67
C TRP A 699 -17.17 10.54 -12.24
N VAL A 700 -16.14 10.10 -11.51
CA VAL A 700 -15.30 8.94 -11.84
C VAL A 700 -15.94 7.65 -11.30
N LEU A 701 -16.35 7.67 -10.02
CA LEU A 701 -16.96 6.53 -9.34
C LEU A 701 -18.02 7.02 -8.35
N SER A 702 -19.27 6.56 -8.46
CA SER A 702 -20.35 6.98 -7.56
C SER A 702 -20.98 5.80 -6.84
N CYS A 703 -21.12 5.91 -5.52
CA CYS A 703 -21.70 4.88 -4.66
C CYS A 703 -23.19 5.12 -4.37
N ASP A 704 -23.87 6.05 -5.05
CA ASP A 704 -25.26 6.41 -4.74
C ASP A 704 -26.22 5.22 -4.89
N TRP A 705 -26.08 4.45 -5.97
CA TRP A 705 -26.83 3.20 -6.13
C TRP A 705 -26.33 2.11 -5.18
N ALA A 706 -25.03 2.04 -4.93
CA ALA A 706 -24.42 1.03 -4.07
C ALA A 706 -25.00 1.08 -2.64
N ALA A 707 -25.22 2.29 -2.12
CA ALA A 707 -25.81 2.54 -0.81
C ALA A 707 -27.28 2.07 -0.71
N LEU A 708 -27.97 1.85 -1.83
CA LEU A 708 -29.33 1.32 -1.86
C LEU A 708 -29.37 -0.22 -1.80
N GLY A 709 -28.27 -0.89 -2.11
CA GLY A 709 -28.12 -2.35 -2.03
C GLY A 709 -28.92 -3.14 -3.07
N CYS A 710 -28.81 -4.47 -2.99
CA CYS A 710 -29.50 -5.43 -3.87
C CYS A 710 -30.99 -5.56 -3.58
N ALA A 711 -31.43 -5.21 -2.37
CA ALA A 711 -32.82 -5.33 -1.97
C ALA A 711 -33.80 -4.46 -2.78
N ARG A 712 -33.33 -3.43 -3.50
CA ARG A 712 -34.18 -2.59 -4.36
C ARG A 712 -34.48 -3.22 -5.72
N PRO A 713 -33.47 -3.67 -6.47
CA PRO A 713 -33.68 -4.35 -7.74
C PRO A 713 -34.22 -5.78 -7.64
N ASP A 714 -34.17 -6.43 -6.47
CA ASP A 714 -34.80 -7.74 -6.20
C ASP A 714 -36.32 -7.57 -5.97
N LEU A 715 -37.07 -7.53 -7.07
CA LEU A 715 -38.51 -7.22 -7.12
C LEU A 715 -39.39 -8.43 -6.76
N ASP A 716 -38.87 -9.65 -6.90
CA ASP A 716 -39.59 -10.88 -6.55
C ASP A 716 -39.27 -11.43 -5.15
N ASP A 717 -38.37 -10.76 -4.42
CA ASP A 717 -37.90 -11.11 -3.09
C ASP A 717 -37.20 -12.49 -3.02
N SER A 718 -36.53 -12.91 -4.09
CA SER A 718 -35.84 -14.21 -4.18
C SER A 718 -34.51 -14.26 -3.41
N GLY A 719 -33.90 -13.11 -3.12
CA GLY A 719 -32.59 -12.99 -2.49
C GLY A 719 -31.46 -12.62 -3.46
N GLY A 720 -31.75 -12.48 -4.75
CA GLY A 720 -30.81 -11.99 -5.76
C GLY A 720 -31.55 -11.32 -6.91
N VAL A 721 -30.79 -10.63 -7.77
CA VAL A 721 -31.36 -9.93 -8.92
C VAL A 721 -31.11 -10.75 -10.18
N ASP A 722 -32.17 -11.25 -10.80
CA ASP A 722 -32.08 -12.09 -11.99
C ASP A 722 -33.10 -11.73 -13.10
N ALA A 723 -33.28 -12.64 -14.05
CA ALA A 723 -34.18 -12.45 -15.18
C ALA A 723 -35.67 -12.31 -14.79
N ALA A 724 -36.08 -12.85 -13.63
CA ALA A 724 -37.42 -12.69 -13.09
C ALA A 724 -37.65 -11.23 -12.65
N ASP A 725 -36.67 -10.64 -11.96
CA ASP A 725 -36.69 -9.22 -11.57
C ASP A 725 -36.71 -8.30 -12.77
N GLN A 726 -35.87 -8.57 -13.77
CA GLN A 726 -35.86 -7.80 -15.02
C GLN A 726 -37.25 -7.81 -15.68
N ALA A 727 -37.95 -8.95 -15.71
CA ALA A 727 -39.28 -9.04 -16.31
C ALA A 727 -40.35 -8.26 -15.52
N LEU A 728 -40.24 -8.23 -14.19
CA LEU A 728 -41.09 -7.41 -13.33
C LEU A 728 -40.80 -5.92 -13.53
N PHE A 729 -39.52 -5.55 -13.60
CA PHE A 729 -39.06 -4.20 -13.85
C PHE A 729 -39.56 -3.67 -15.20
N ASP A 730 -39.37 -4.43 -16.29
CA ASP A 730 -39.85 -4.04 -17.63
C ASP A 730 -41.38 -3.84 -17.66
N THR A 731 -42.11 -4.68 -16.92
CA THR A 731 -43.57 -4.56 -16.79
C THR A 731 -43.93 -3.28 -16.04
N ALA A 732 -43.25 -2.97 -14.94
CA ALA A 732 -43.48 -1.78 -14.14
C ALA A 732 -43.12 -0.49 -14.92
N MET A 733 -41.94 -0.45 -15.54
CA MET A 733 -41.47 0.64 -16.41
C MET A 733 -42.48 0.97 -17.51
N SER A 734 -43.00 -0.05 -18.21
CA SER A 734 -44.00 0.15 -19.27
C SER A 734 -45.36 0.62 -18.74
N THR A 735 -45.73 0.21 -17.53
CA THR A 735 -47.03 0.55 -16.90
C THR A 735 -47.04 1.98 -16.39
N TYR A 736 -45.92 2.44 -15.84
CA TYR A 736 -45.80 3.75 -15.20
C TYR A 736 -45.05 4.79 -16.03
N ALA A 737 -44.79 4.53 -17.32
CA ALA A 737 -44.17 5.49 -18.23
C ALA A 737 -44.88 6.87 -18.20
N GLY A 738 -44.16 7.90 -17.74
CA GLY A 738 -44.66 9.27 -17.60
C GLY A 738 -45.60 9.51 -16.41
N VAL A 739 -45.71 8.57 -15.48
CA VAL A 739 -46.43 8.71 -14.20
C VAL A 739 -45.42 9.04 -13.10
N PRO A 740 -45.65 10.06 -12.25
CA PRO A 740 -44.80 10.31 -11.09
C PRO A 740 -44.76 9.13 -10.13
N CYS A 741 -43.57 8.77 -9.66
CA CYS A 741 -43.35 7.69 -8.72
C CYS A 741 -43.33 8.23 -7.29
N GLU A 742 -44.08 7.60 -6.40
CA GLU A 742 -44.23 8.03 -5.02
C GLU A 742 -44.57 6.85 -4.10
N ALA A 743 -44.45 7.03 -2.78
CA ALA A 743 -44.81 5.97 -1.83
C ALA A 743 -46.25 5.44 -2.01
N ALA A 744 -47.18 6.23 -2.55
CA ALA A 744 -48.57 5.84 -2.76
C ALA A 744 -48.77 4.83 -3.91
N ASN A 745 -47.89 4.83 -4.92
CA ASN A 745 -47.88 3.83 -6.00
C ASN A 745 -46.71 2.85 -5.87
N ASN A 746 -46.20 2.67 -4.64
CA ASN A 746 -45.06 1.83 -4.34
C ASN A 746 -43.84 2.15 -5.21
N TRP A 747 -43.59 3.45 -5.45
CA TRP A 747 -42.51 3.92 -6.32
C TRP A 747 -42.61 3.29 -7.73
N CYS A 748 -43.80 3.44 -8.33
CA CYS A 748 -44.15 2.85 -9.63
C CYS A 748 -44.00 1.31 -9.66
N ASP A 749 -44.53 0.64 -8.64
CA ASP A 749 -44.39 -0.80 -8.42
C ASP A 749 -42.94 -1.29 -8.47
N GLY A 750 -42.00 -0.47 -7.96
CA GLY A 750 -40.57 -0.77 -7.92
C GLY A 750 -39.79 -0.40 -9.19
N ALA A 751 -40.40 0.25 -10.17
CA ALA A 751 -39.69 0.75 -11.36
C ALA A 751 -38.77 1.95 -11.05
N ASP A 752 -39.11 2.76 -10.05
CA ASP A 752 -38.26 3.85 -9.54
C ASP A 752 -37.35 3.28 -8.43
N LEU A 753 -36.21 2.74 -8.87
CA LEU A 753 -35.25 2.04 -8.01
C LEU A 753 -34.48 3.04 -7.13
N ASN A 754 -34.14 4.19 -7.69
CA ASN A 754 -33.33 5.22 -7.02
C ASN A 754 -34.17 6.17 -6.12
N ARG A 755 -35.50 6.16 -6.24
CA ARG A 755 -36.49 7.01 -5.55
C ARG A 755 -36.37 8.50 -5.85
N ASP A 756 -36.01 8.87 -7.07
CA ASP A 756 -36.00 10.27 -7.51
C ASP A 756 -37.39 10.78 -7.93
N GLY A 757 -38.38 9.88 -7.99
CA GLY A 757 -39.77 10.18 -8.32
C GLY A 757 -40.11 9.99 -9.80
N ALA A 758 -39.18 9.48 -10.60
CA ALA A 758 -39.39 9.07 -11.98
C ALA A 758 -38.99 7.61 -12.18
N ALA A 759 -39.56 6.97 -13.21
CA ALA A 759 -39.14 5.65 -13.68
C ALA A 759 -38.57 5.87 -15.09
N ASP A 760 -37.24 5.93 -15.22
CA ASP A 760 -36.56 6.38 -16.43
C ASP A 760 -35.30 5.59 -16.81
N ASP A 761 -34.46 6.15 -17.69
CA ASP A 761 -33.24 5.51 -18.20
C ASP A 761 -32.20 5.31 -17.08
N ASN A 762 -32.25 6.11 -16.01
CA ASN A 762 -31.42 5.97 -14.81
C ASN A 762 -31.75 4.66 -14.07
N ASP A 763 -33.03 4.36 -13.88
CA ASP A 763 -33.47 3.09 -13.28
C ASP A 763 -33.17 1.88 -14.17
N THR A 764 -33.27 2.05 -15.48
CA THR A 764 -32.89 0.99 -16.44
C THR A 764 -31.41 0.65 -16.32
N ALA A 765 -30.55 1.68 -16.19
CA ALA A 765 -29.13 1.50 -15.97
C ALA A 765 -28.83 0.88 -14.59
N PHE A 766 -29.57 1.25 -13.55
CA PHE A 766 -29.45 0.65 -12.22
C PHE A 766 -29.84 -0.84 -12.24
N MET A 767 -31.00 -1.20 -12.79
CA MET A 767 -31.42 -2.60 -12.94
C MET A 767 -30.36 -3.42 -13.71
N THR A 768 -29.77 -2.84 -14.76
CA THR A 768 -28.71 -3.50 -15.54
C THR A 768 -27.45 -3.72 -14.71
N ALA A 769 -27.02 -2.72 -13.93
CA ALA A 769 -25.86 -2.82 -13.05
C ALA A 769 -26.07 -3.83 -11.91
N ALA A 770 -27.32 -3.99 -11.47
CA ALA A 770 -27.69 -4.87 -10.37
C ALA A 770 -27.80 -6.35 -10.72
N GLN A 771 -27.84 -6.70 -12.01
CA GLN A 771 -27.95 -8.10 -12.45
C GLN A 771 -26.86 -8.97 -11.83
N GLY A 772 -27.28 -10.07 -11.19
CA GLY A 772 -26.41 -11.05 -10.53
C GLY A 772 -25.99 -10.68 -9.10
N CYS A 773 -26.41 -9.53 -8.57
CA CYS A 773 -26.11 -9.17 -7.19
C CYS A 773 -26.98 -9.98 -6.20
N VAL A 774 -26.47 -10.24 -4.99
CA VAL A 774 -27.05 -11.19 -4.02
C VAL A 774 -27.07 -10.58 -2.61
N ARG A 775 -28.20 -10.80 -1.90
CA ARG A 775 -28.42 -10.36 -0.51
C ARG A 775 -27.74 -11.24 0.53
#